data_AF-A0A0D8X9I7-F1
#
_entry.id   AF-A0A0D8X9I7-F1
#
_cell.length_a   1.000
_cell.length_b   1.000
_cell.length_c   1.000
_cell.angle_alpha   90.00
_cell.angle_beta   90.00
_cell.angle_gamma   90.00
#
_symmetry.space_group_name_H-M   'P 1'
#
loop_
_entity.id
_entity.type
_entity.pdbx_description
1 polymer ?
#
loop_
_entity_poly.entity_id
_entity_poly.type
_entity_poly.pdbx_seq_one_letter_code
_entity_poly.pdbx_strand_id
1 'polypeptide(L)'
;MDGKYMGIGLAKSVKVLEGEKSKCGPFLVTDVRIEAFHTNEQNLLDKISQMSIFFEPRTGTNNFSVDVACRSSSMTRILKVIKGLYVRTSYGNRRTFPIGNLAAAANILRSFFVFVFRTSVQLFVNLDSVSSFEAPDGKRYTVERYFAKRYNIKLKYPSLFTVSERHNPEAYYPVEVLLVAPSQRVTNEQQTQEDVAAVRKASTTLPEYRLKQTKVMKDALKMIPGNTDLEAAGISVDSDFTKVFGRVLPSPTVLYGESERVTINNCKWDWDHCKFIQPGNLSNWAVCATLTLNDSRRLNIRDYIARLENRCRFYGMAIESPTEIFYPKEKTAEELKQWYAKQKNLNRQYLMFITSDCTKQHDLIKLLELQYQIVSQEVKANKVYGVMSKNLHKISDCVIAKINGKFGGLNYSITLNAAAGDRLSNWLSDSNVLFIDLAISNPPPSSKTEFMHNCRYPSLFTVSERHNPEAYYLVEVLFVAPSQRVLTQQQTQEDVAAVRKASTTLPKYRLKQTKVMKDALKMIPGNTDLEAAGISVDSDFTKVFGRVLPSPTVLYGESESVTINNCKWDWDHCKFIQPGNLSNWAVCATLTLNDSRRLNIRDYIARLENRCRFHGMAIKSPAEIFYPKEKSAEELKQWYAKQKDLNRQYLMFITSDGIKQHDLIKLLELQYQIVSQEVKANKVYGVMSKNLHKILDCVIAKINEKIGGLNYSITLNAAAGDRLSNWLSDSSVLFIGFAISNPPPSSKAEPLPRAIGTMPSVLGWGANCASIPQQFIGDYVYVESRQSDMVGSKLADVVIDIIERHRVATLTAPRHIIFYFSGISEGQFHMITHFYMRAISNALSSLERKCAASVTALAVSRDHNERIYQANITGERAVDQNIPAGTVVDTKIVSPVINEFYLNAHVSLKGTVKSPKYSLLADNSTMSMDIIEGFTYGLCFLHEISSSTVSVPAPLLVADRCAKRGHNIYLANMKRQQFVVNNINDANQKLVNYGNLKKVRFNA
;
A
#
# COMPACT_ATOMS: atom_id res chain seq x y z
N MET A 1 14.60 -16.03 -4.66
CA MET A 1 14.99 -14.74 -4.04
C MET A 1 16.48 -14.84 -3.78
N ASP A 2 17.28 -14.11 -4.53
CA ASP A 2 18.75 -13.95 -4.54
C ASP A 2 19.56 -14.46 -3.31
N GLY A 3 19.68 -15.78 -3.10
CA GLY A 3 20.28 -16.34 -1.88
C GLY A 3 19.61 -15.85 -0.58
N LYS A 4 18.28 -15.80 -0.56
CA LYS A 4 17.42 -15.27 0.51
C LYS A 4 16.21 -16.16 0.71
N TYR A 5 15.68 -16.20 1.94
CA TYR A 5 14.41 -16.83 2.29
C TYR A 5 13.54 -15.91 3.15
N MET A 6 12.24 -16.22 3.22
CA MET A 6 11.30 -15.52 4.11
C MET A 6 11.27 -16.22 5.48
N GLY A 7 11.85 -15.60 6.50
CA GLY A 7 11.72 -16.04 7.89
C GLY A 7 10.39 -15.56 8.47
N ILE A 8 9.65 -16.45 9.11
CA ILE A 8 8.48 -16.12 9.94
C ILE A 8 8.94 -16.15 11.40
N GLY A 9 8.69 -15.07 12.14
CA GLY A 9 9.01 -14.95 13.57
C GLY A 9 7.91 -14.25 14.35
N LEU A 10 8.06 -14.20 15.67
CA LEU A 10 7.09 -13.56 16.56
C LEU A 10 7.70 -12.31 17.20
N ALA A 11 7.08 -11.15 17.00
CA ALA A 11 7.32 -10.01 17.87
C ALA A 11 6.59 -10.26 19.19
N LYS A 12 7.29 -10.09 20.32
CA LYS A 12 6.76 -10.23 21.67
C LYS A 12 7.14 -9.03 22.53
N SER A 13 6.22 -8.56 23.36
CA SER A 13 6.43 -7.45 24.30
C SER A 13 5.43 -7.57 25.46
N VAL A 14 5.89 -7.35 26.69
CA VAL A 14 4.99 -7.21 27.85
C VAL A 14 4.58 -5.74 28.00
N LYS A 15 3.33 -5.49 28.35
CA LYS A 15 2.79 -4.17 28.70
C LYS A 15 1.98 -4.25 29.98
N VAL A 16 1.76 -3.12 30.65
CA VAL A 16 0.85 -3.00 31.79
C VAL A 16 -0.37 -2.21 31.30
N LEU A 17 -1.57 -2.82 31.35
CA LEU A 17 -2.81 -2.28 30.76
C LEU A 17 -3.96 -2.35 31.79
N GLU A 18 -5.03 -1.59 31.55
CA GLU A 18 -6.18 -1.40 32.46
C GLU A 18 -6.89 -2.69 32.93
N GLY A 19 -6.92 -3.73 32.09
CA GLY A 19 -7.43 -5.05 32.49
C GLY A 19 -8.95 -5.15 32.58
N GLU A 20 -9.46 -6.07 33.39
CA GLU A 20 -10.91 -6.22 33.61
C GLU A 20 -11.36 -5.58 34.92
N LYS A 21 -12.52 -4.91 34.91
CA LYS A 21 -13.06 -4.18 36.08
C LYS A 21 -12.03 -3.19 36.65
N SER A 22 -11.27 -2.55 35.76
CA SER A 22 -10.14 -1.64 36.03
C SER A 22 -9.04 -2.23 36.94
N LYS A 23 -8.92 -3.57 37.02
CA LYS A 23 -7.77 -4.24 37.63
C LYS A 23 -6.60 -4.29 36.66
N CYS A 24 -5.77 -3.24 36.74
CA CYS A 24 -4.48 -3.12 36.08
C CYS A 24 -3.64 -4.41 36.17
N GLY A 25 -3.04 -4.85 35.06
CA GLY A 25 -2.23 -6.07 35.03
C GLY A 25 -1.30 -6.19 33.82
N PRO A 26 -0.38 -7.18 33.83
CA PRO A 26 0.57 -7.43 32.74
C PRO A 26 -0.06 -8.21 31.59
N PHE A 27 0.13 -7.72 30.36
CA PHE A 27 -0.33 -8.32 29.11
C PHE A 27 0.84 -8.69 28.19
N LEU A 28 0.84 -9.93 27.71
CA LEU A 28 1.77 -10.42 26.69
C LEU A 28 1.23 -10.10 25.28
N VAL A 29 1.74 -9.04 24.66
CA VAL A 29 1.40 -8.67 23.28
C VAL A 29 2.28 -9.46 22.31
N THR A 30 1.66 -10.19 21.39
CA THR A 30 2.35 -10.97 20.34
C THR A 30 1.78 -10.69 18.95
N ASP A 31 2.64 -10.62 17.93
CA ASP A 31 2.26 -10.36 16.54
C ASP A 31 3.27 -10.99 15.56
N VAL A 32 2.79 -11.75 14.58
CA VAL A 32 3.67 -12.47 13.64
C VAL A 32 4.33 -11.50 12.65
N ARG A 33 5.66 -11.57 12.52
CA ARG A 33 6.45 -10.80 11.55
C ARG A 33 7.04 -11.72 10.51
N ILE A 34 7.13 -11.24 9.28
CA ILE A 34 7.72 -11.98 8.16
C ILE A 34 8.78 -11.07 7.53
N GLU A 35 10.03 -11.51 7.58
CA GLU A 35 11.19 -10.73 7.17
C GLU A 35 12.10 -11.56 6.27
N ALA A 36 12.88 -10.91 5.40
CA ALA A 36 13.84 -11.61 4.54
C ALA A 36 15.13 -11.88 5.33
N PHE A 37 15.65 -13.11 5.20
CA PHE A 37 16.94 -13.56 5.72
C PHE A 37 17.81 -14.07 4.58
N HIS A 38 19.13 -13.98 4.70
CA HIS A 38 20.08 -14.59 3.78
C HIS A 38 20.15 -16.10 4.00
N THR A 39 20.29 -16.89 2.92
CA THR A 39 20.40 -18.34 3.01
C THR A 39 21.61 -18.75 3.86
N ASN A 40 21.34 -19.51 4.92
CA ASN A 40 22.35 -19.99 5.87
C ASN A 40 23.41 -20.84 5.16
N GLU A 41 24.69 -20.57 5.46
CA GLU A 41 25.86 -21.32 4.99
C GLU A 41 26.03 -21.42 3.46
N GLN A 42 25.28 -20.65 2.67
CA GLN A 42 25.46 -20.53 1.22
C GLN A 42 26.87 -20.06 0.87
N ASN A 43 27.52 -20.62 -0.16
CA ASN A 43 28.80 -20.09 -0.63
C ASN A 43 28.65 -18.64 -1.13
N LEU A 44 29.62 -17.77 -0.85
CA LEU A 44 29.56 -16.37 -1.27
C LEU A 44 29.58 -16.24 -2.81
N LEU A 45 30.23 -17.17 -3.52
CA LEU A 45 30.18 -17.23 -4.98
C LEU A 45 28.77 -17.55 -5.48
N ASP A 46 28.13 -18.58 -4.92
CA ASP A 46 26.75 -18.97 -5.24
C ASP A 46 25.76 -17.84 -4.88
N LYS A 47 26.05 -17.09 -3.81
CA LYS A 47 25.26 -15.92 -3.43
C LYS A 47 25.39 -14.79 -4.45
N ILE A 48 26.57 -14.60 -5.03
CA ILE A 48 26.82 -13.57 -6.04
C ILE A 48 26.23 -13.99 -7.39
N SER A 49 26.42 -15.23 -7.83
CA SER A 49 25.84 -15.72 -9.09
C SER A 49 24.30 -15.76 -9.08
N GLN A 50 23.68 -15.88 -7.90
CA GLN A 50 22.21 -15.80 -7.72
C GLN A 50 21.65 -14.37 -7.60
N MET A 51 22.45 -13.30 -7.71
CA MET A 51 21.93 -11.93 -7.65
C MET A 51 21.15 -11.55 -8.91
N SER A 52 19.99 -10.90 -8.75
CA SER A 52 19.12 -10.45 -9.86
C SER A 52 19.80 -9.52 -10.88
N ILE A 53 21.00 -9.05 -10.58
CA ILE A 53 21.83 -8.19 -11.43
C ILE A 53 22.38 -8.93 -12.66
N PHE A 54 22.36 -10.26 -12.62
CA PHE A 54 22.72 -11.18 -13.70
C PHE A 54 21.51 -11.85 -14.37
N PHE A 55 20.26 -11.54 -13.96
CA PHE A 55 19.05 -12.25 -14.43
C PHE A 55 18.21 -11.47 -15.46
N GLU A 56 17.60 -12.19 -16.41
CA GLU A 56 16.82 -11.60 -17.50
C GLU A 56 15.35 -11.27 -17.16
N PRO A 57 14.89 -10.00 -17.28
CA PRO A 57 13.48 -9.65 -17.05
C PRO A 57 12.49 -10.02 -18.18
N ARG A 58 12.93 -10.76 -19.21
CA ARG A 58 12.11 -11.24 -20.34
C ARG A 58 12.07 -12.75 -20.48
N THR A 59 13.19 -13.45 -20.24
CA THR A 59 13.32 -14.92 -20.34
C THR A 59 13.67 -15.62 -19.01
N GLY A 60 14.06 -14.88 -17.97
CA GLY A 60 14.37 -15.41 -16.63
C GLY A 60 15.76 -16.01 -16.44
N THR A 61 16.62 -16.03 -17.45
CA THR A 61 17.92 -16.72 -17.46
C THR A 61 19.07 -15.91 -16.83
N ASN A 62 20.21 -16.55 -16.54
CA ASN A 62 21.32 -16.01 -15.75
C ASN A 62 22.64 -15.85 -16.56
N ASN A 63 23.15 -14.62 -16.64
CA ASN A 63 24.36 -14.21 -17.37
C ASN A 63 25.63 -14.15 -16.50
N PHE A 64 25.67 -14.81 -15.35
CA PHE A 64 26.85 -14.77 -14.47
C PHE A 64 28.09 -15.39 -15.13
N SER A 65 29.11 -14.56 -15.35
CA SER A 65 30.49 -14.99 -15.63
C SER A 65 31.47 -14.13 -14.84
N VAL A 66 32.72 -14.60 -14.68
CA VAL A 66 33.79 -13.82 -14.02
C VAL A 66 34.00 -12.48 -14.71
N ASP A 67 34.06 -12.47 -16.05
CA ASP A 67 34.25 -11.23 -16.83
C ASP A 67 33.07 -10.26 -16.72
N VAL A 68 31.85 -10.77 -16.58
CA VAL A 68 30.65 -9.93 -16.36
C VAL A 68 30.63 -9.41 -14.93
N ALA A 69 31.02 -10.21 -13.93
CA ALA A 69 31.07 -9.85 -12.52
C ALA A 69 32.18 -8.82 -12.22
N CYS A 70 33.34 -8.92 -12.86
CA CYS A 70 34.48 -8.01 -12.71
C CYS A 70 34.34 -6.67 -13.45
N ARG A 71 33.22 -6.40 -14.16
CA ARG A 71 32.92 -5.06 -14.72
C ARG A 71 32.65 -4.08 -13.59
N SER A 72 33.16 -2.84 -13.68
CA SER A 72 33.02 -1.81 -12.63
C SER A 72 31.56 -1.55 -12.22
N SER A 73 30.63 -1.61 -13.18
CA SER A 73 29.18 -1.49 -12.95
C SER A 73 28.61 -2.69 -12.18
N SER A 74 29.04 -3.91 -12.50
CA SER A 74 28.69 -5.14 -11.79
C SER A 74 29.28 -5.16 -10.39
N MET A 75 30.59 -4.91 -10.23
CA MET A 75 31.27 -4.82 -8.94
C MET A 75 30.57 -3.84 -7.98
N THR A 76 30.16 -2.67 -8.48
CA THR A 76 29.40 -1.68 -7.69
C THR A 76 28.04 -2.22 -7.23
N ARG A 77 27.34 -2.98 -8.09
CA ARG A 77 26.05 -3.64 -7.75
C ARG A 77 26.25 -4.80 -6.76
N ILE A 78 27.27 -5.63 -6.95
CA ILE A 78 27.64 -6.77 -6.09
C ILE A 78 27.97 -6.29 -4.68
N LEU A 79 28.88 -5.31 -4.58
CA LEU A 79 29.32 -4.74 -3.30
C LEU A 79 28.12 -4.23 -2.49
N LYS A 80 27.16 -3.56 -3.13
CA LYS A 80 25.95 -3.08 -2.46
C LYS A 80 25.14 -4.20 -1.77
N VAL A 81 25.17 -5.42 -2.28
CA VAL A 81 24.40 -6.57 -1.76
C VAL A 81 25.19 -7.39 -0.71
N ILE A 82 26.54 -7.41 -0.77
CA ILE A 82 27.36 -8.18 0.21
C ILE A 82 28.06 -7.32 1.27
N LYS A 83 28.15 -5.99 1.12
CA LYS A 83 28.80 -5.12 2.11
C LYS A 83 28.11 -5.25 3.46
N GLY A 84 28.89 -5.45 4.52
CA GLY A 84 28.41 -5.67 5.88
C GLY A 84 27.84 -7.07 6.16
N LEU A 85 27.74 -7.95 5.17
CA LEU A 85 27.37 -9.35 5.38
C LEU A 85 28.50 -10.08 6.11
N TYR A 86 28.16 -10.83 7.16
CA TYR A 86 29.09 -11.74 7.82
C TYR A 86 29.27 -13.01 7.02
N VAL A 87 30.53 -13.40 6.84
CA VAL A 87 30.94 -14.63 6.16
C VAL A 87 31.91 -15.41 7.03
N ARG A 88 31.85 -16.74 6.91
CA ARG A 88 32.64 -17.74 7.61
C ARG A 88 33.59 -18.40 6.61
N THR A 89 34.86 -18.56 6.94
CA THR A 89 35.78 -19.31 6.07
C THR A 89 35.35 -20.79 5.99
N SER A 90 35.47 -21.39 4.81
CA SER A 90 35.33 -22.85 4.63
C SER A 90 36.55 -23.63 5.16
N TYR A 91 37.70 -22.95 5.22
CA TYR A 91 39.02 -23.47 5.56
C TYR A 91 39.53 -22.95 6.91
N GLY A 92 40.57 -23.62 7.45
CA GLY A 92 41.17 -23.28 8.75
C GLY A 92 40.15 -23.31 9.89
N ASN A 93 40.34 -22.43 10.89
CA ASN A 93 39.51 -22.38 12.10
C ASN A 93 38.11 -21.78 11.87
N ARG A 94 37.57 -21.81 10.64
CA ARG A 94 36.22 -21.33 10.26
C ARG A 94 35.92 -19.93 10.80
N ARG A 95 36.86 -18.98 10.64
CA ARG A 95 36.76 -17.61 11.17
C ARG A 95 35.60 -16.87 10.52
N THR A 96 34.82 -16.15 11.31
CA THR A 96 33.68 -15.34 10.85
C THR A 96 34.00 -13.84 10.91
N PHE A 97 33.70 -13.09 9.85
CA PHE A 97 34.00 -11.66 9.73
C PHE A 97 33.00 -10.92 8.82
N PRO A 98 32.79 -9.60 8.99
CA PRO A 98 31.95 -8.79 8.10
C PRO A 98 32.73 -8.27 6.87
N ILE A 99 32.13 -8.40 5.68
CA ILE A 99 32.70 -7.89 4.42
C ILE A 99 32.75 -6.35 4.43
N GLY A 100 33.93 -5.80 4.14
CA GLY A 100 34.19 -4.36 4.02
C GLY A 100 34.08 -3.84 2.59
N ASN A 101 34.86 -4.43 1.68
CA ASN A 101 34.96 -3.98 0.28
C ASN A 101 35.23 -5.15 -0.69
N LEU A 102 35.13 -4.88 -2.00
CA LEU A 102 35.75 -5.70 -3.03
C LEU A 102 37.21 -5.25 -3.24
N ALA A 103 38.08 -6.20 -3.53
CA ALA A 103 39.48 -6.00 -3.84
C ALA A 103 39.85 -6.69 -5.17
N ALA A 104 41.08 -6.56 -5.63
CA ALA A 104 41.51 -7.08 -6.92
C ALA A 104 41.55 -8.62 -6.97
N ALA A 105 41.84 -9.19 -8.14
CA ALA A 105 41.72 -10.62 -8.41
C ALA A 105 42.74 -11.46 -7.62
N ALA A 106 42.41 -12.72 -7.33
CA ALA A 106 43.27 -13.59 -6.53
C ALA A 106 44.64 -13.88 -7.19
N ASN A 107 44.74 -13.75 -8.52
CA ASN A 107 45.98 -13.81 -9.29
C ASN A 107 46.70 -12.45 -9.48
N ILE A 108 46.04 -11.30 -9.31
CA ILE A 108 46.59 -9.96 -9.58
C ILE A 108 46.05 -8.92 -8.57
N LEU A 109 46.86 -8.50 -7.59
CA LEU A 109 46.47 -7.54 -6.55
C LEU A 109 46.71 -6.06 -6.94
N ARG A 110 46.06 -5.54 -7.99
CA ARG A 110 46.21 -4.13 -8.39
C ARG A 110 45.95 -3.15 -7.24
N SER A 111 46.93 -2.31 -6.91
CA SER A 111 46.77 -1.15 -6.02
C SER A 111 45.78 -0.15 -6.60
N PHE A 112 44.53 -0.18 -6.12
CA PHE A 112 43.49 0.75 -6.54
C PHE A 112 43.67 2.12 -5.86
N PHE A 113 44.38 3.03 -6.54
CA PHE A 113 44.32 4.46 -6.18
C PHE A 113 42.89 4.97 -6.38
N VAL A 114 42.33 5.62 -5.35
CA VAL A 114 40.98 6.18 -5.40
C VAL A 114 41.00 7.47 -6.23
N PHE A 115 40.35 7.44 -7.40
CA PHE A 115 40.22 8.60 -8.27
C PHE A 115 39.24 9.62 -7.66
N VAL A 116 39.77 10.59 -6.91
CA VAL A 116 39.04 11.79 -6.52
C VAL A 116 39.10 12.79 -7.67
N PHE A 117 37.95 13.23 -8.18
CA PHE A 117 37.89 14.22 -9.26
C PHE A 117 38.43 15.59 -8.81
N ARG A 118 39.66 15.93 -9.22
CA ARG A 118 40.12 17.32 -9.33
C ARG A 118 41.12 17.47 -10.49
N THR A 119 40.74 18.30 -11.46
CA THR A 119 41.61 19.03 -12.41
C THR A 119 42.82 18.30 -13.01
N SER A 120 42.60 17.70 -14.19
CA SER A 120 43.50 17.79 -15.36
C SER A 120 45.01 17.58 -15.17
N VAL A 121 45.42 16.36 -14.79
CA VAL A 121 46.75 15.82 -15.13
C VAL A 121 46.59 14.40 -15.66
N GLN A 122 47.16 14.11 -16.84
CA GLN A 122 47.04 12.81 -17.51
C GLN A 122 48.31 11.98 -17.28
N LEU A 123 48.37 11.28 -16.15
CA LEU A 123 49.51 10.43 -15.79
C LEU A 123 49.43 9.06 -16.50
N PHE A 124 50.41 8.76 -17.35
CA PHE A 124 50.64 7.38 -17.82
C PHE A 124 51.27 6.56 -16.68
N VAL A 125 50.78 5.33 -16.47
CA VAL A 125 51.33 4.36 -15.51
C VAL A 125 51.51 3.02 -16.23
N ASN A 126 52.70 2.44 -16.17
CA ASN A 126 53.02 1.17 -16.84
C ASN A 126 52.21 -0.01 -16.29
N LEU A 127 51.67 -0.84 -17.19
CA LEU A 127 50.90 -2.04 -16.87
C LEU A 127 51.75 -3.33 -16.98
N ASP A 128 52.80 -3.48 -16.16
CA ASP A 128 53.64 -4.70 -16.18
C ASP A 128 54.03 -5.28 -14.79
N SER A 129 53.54 -4.72 -13.68
CA SER A 129 53.84 -5.23 -12.33
C SER A 129 52.72 -6.09 -11.74
N VAL A 130 52.92 -7.43 -11.76
CA VAL A 130 52.06 -8.39 -11.05
C VAL A 130 52.22 -8.20 -9.54
N SER A 131 51.26 -7.47 -8.96
CA SER A 131 51.30 -7.05 -7.57
C SER A 131 50.89 -8.20 -6.63
N SER A 132 51.57 -8.27 -5.49
CA SER A 132 51.52 -9.37 -4.52
C SER A 132 51.54 -8.82 -3.10
N PHE A 133 50.90 -9.52 -2.15
CA PHE A 133 50.88 -9.13 -0.74
C PHE A 133 52.03 -9.80 0.02
N GLU A 134 52.49 -9.15 1.08
CA GLU A 134 53.54 -9.68 1.96
C GLU A 134 52.89 -10.52 3.06
N ALA A 135 53.31 -11.78 3.21
CA ALA A 135 52.84 -12.67 4.26
C ALA A 135 53.76 -12.60 5.50
N PRO A 136 53.33 -13.12 6.67
CA PRO A 136 54.12 -13.06 7.91
C PRO A 136 55.48 -13.80 7.89
N ASP A 137 55.83 -14.49 6.80
CA ASP A 137 57.17 -15.05 6.54
C ASP A 137 58.10 -14.08 5.78
N GLY A 138 57.70 -12.81 5.64
CA GLY A 138 58.42 -11.76 4.92
C GLY A 138 58.42 -11.93 3.39
N LYS A 139 57.63 -12.88 2.85
CA LYS A 139 57.65 -13.23 1.43
C LYS A 139 56.37 -12.79 0.73
N ARG A 140 56.52 -12.38 -0.53
CA ARG A 140 55.40 -11.89 -1.34
C ARG A 140 54.73 -13.00 -2.13
N TYR A 141 53.40 -13.07 -2.03
CA TYR A 141 52.57 -14.06 -2.71
C TYR A 141 51.41 -13.38 -3.44
N THR A 142 50.92 -14.00 -4.51
CA THR A 142 49.53 -13.78 -4.95
C THR A 142 48.59 -14.56 -4.05
N VAL A 143 47.32 -14.17 -3.95
CA VAL A 143 46.34 -14.87 -3.09
C VAL A 143 46.19 -16.32 -3.54
N GLU A 144 46.16 -16.57 -4.85
CA GLU A 144 46.19 -17.92 -5.44
C GLU A 144 47.39 -18.76 -4.96
N ARG A 145 48.63 -18.24 -5.09
CA ARG A 145 49.85 -18.96 -4.68
C ARG A 145 49.89 -19.21 -3.17
N TYR A 146 49.40 -18.26 -2.37
CA TYR A 146 49.30 -18.43 -0.92
C TYR A 146 48.31 -19.52 -0.53
N PHE A 147 47.11 -19.55 -1.12
CA PHE A 147 46.10 -20.57 -0.82
C PHE A 147 46.52 -21.97 -1.26
N ALA A 148 47.17 -22.10 -2.42
CA ALA A 148 47.75 -23.35 -2.88
C ALA A 148 48.84 -23.87 -1.91
N LYS A 149 49.76 -23.00 -1.46
CA LYS A 149 50.88 -23.39 -0.58
C LYS A 149 50.49 -23.58 0.88
N ARG A 150 49.63 -22.72 1.45
CA ARG A 150 49.33 -22.68 2.90
C ARG A 150 48.15 -23.55 3.32
N TYR A 151 47.20 -23.78 2.42
CA TYR A 151 45.97 -24.53 2.70
C TYR A 151 45.73 -25.73 1.77
N ASN A 152 46.61 -25.95 0.78
CA ASN A 152 46.41 -26.95 -0.28
C ASN A 152 45.11 -26.74 -1.09
N ILE A 153 44.70 -25.48 -1.27
CA ILE A 153 43.49 -25.10 -2.01
C ILE A 153 43.90 -24.51 -3.37
N LYS A 154 43.64 -25.26 -4.45
CA LYS A 154 43.68 -24.72 -5.81
C LYS A 154 42.37 -23.98 -6.11
N LEU A 155 42.46 -22.67 -6.34
CA LEU A 155 41.29 -21.85 -6.65
C LEU A 155 40.70 -22.23 -8.03
N LYS A 156 39.38 -22.16 -8.16
CA LYS A 156 38.66 -22.42 -9.43
C LYS A 156 38.58 -21.17 -10.31
N TYR A 157 38.44 -19.99 -9.71
CA TYR A 157 38.28 -18.72 -10.40
C TYR A 157 39.32 -17.70 -9.93
N PRO A 158 40.63 -17.93 -10.14
CA PRO A 158 41.69 -17.05 -9.64
C PRO A 158 41.66 -15.63 -10.26
N SER A 159 40.99 -15.45 -11.40
CA SER A 159 40.72 -14.16 -12.05
C SER A 159 39.52 -13.38 -11.47
N LEU A 160 38.75 -13.97 -10.54
CA LEU A 160 37.66 -13.29 -9.84
C LEU A 160 38.21 -12.39 -8.73
N PHE A 161 37.54 -11.25 -8.50
CA PHE A 161 37.83 -10.34 -7.40
C PHE A 161 37.82 -11.04 -6.03
N THR A 162 38.63 -10.51 -5.11
CA THR A 162 38.62 -10.91 -3.69
C THR A 162 37.69 -9.98 -2.87
N VAL A 163 37.40 -10.35 -1.63
CA VAL A 163 36.75 -9.46 -0.64
C VAL A 163 37.70 -9.19 0.52
N SER A 164 37.56 -8.04 1.17
CA SER A 164 38.32 -7.71 2.39
C SER A 164 37.43 -7.48 3.61
N GLU A 165 38.02 -7.55 4.81
CA GLU A 165 37.32 -7.34 6.08
C GLU A 165 36.99 -5.86 6.30
N ARG A 166 35.84 -5.58 6.93
CA ARG A 166 35.47 -4.20 7.31
C ARG A 166 36.47 -3.52 8.25
N HIS A 167 37.19 -4.31 9.04
CA HIS A 167 38.16 -3.83 10.05
C HIS A 167 39.62 -4.18 9.72
N ASN A 168 39.86 -4.91 8.62
CA ASN A 168 41.19 -5.17 8.08
C ASN A 168 41.13 -5.16 6.53
N PRO A 169 41.25 -3.97 5.89
CA PRO A 169 41.11 -3.83 4.45
C PRO A 169 42.19 -4.56 3.64
N GLU A 170 43.31 -4.93 4.26
CA GLU A 170 44.48 -5.56 3.63
C GLU A 170 44.40 -7.10 3.66
N ALA A 171 43.43 -7.67 4.37
CA ALA A 171 43.19 -9.11 4.38
C ALA A 171 42.31 -9.52 3.17
N TYR A 172 42.92 -10.18 2.18
CA TYR A 172 42.25 -10.58 0.93
C TYR A 172 41.74 -12.02 0.97
N TYR A 173 40.44 -12.21 0.73
CA TYR A 173 39.77 -13.51 0.73
C TYR A 173 39.17 -13.83 -0.65
N PRO A 174 39.49 -14.98 -1.27
CA PRO A 174 38.79 -15.44 -2.47
C PRO A 174 37.31 -15.72 -2.17
N VAL A 175 36.43 -15.26 -3.05
CA VAL A 175 34.97 -15.38 -2.89
C VAL A 175 34.51 -16.84 -2.75
N GLU A 176 35.16 -17.76 -3.46
CA GLU A 176 34.81 -19.20 -3.49
C GLU A 176 35.08 -19.98 -2.19
N VAL A 177 35.87 -19.44 -1.25
CA VAL A 177 36.21 -20.10 0.03
C VAL A 177 35.48 -19.50 1.24
N LEU A 178 34.38 -18.79 1.00
CA LEU A 178 33.57 -18.11 2.01
C LEU A 178 32.13 -18.62 1.99
N LEU A 179 31.55 -18.78 3.17
CA LEU A 179 30.16 -19.19 3.39
C LEU A 179 29.41 -18.08 4.13
N VAL A 180 28.15 -17.84 3.83
CA VAL A 180 27.33 -16.82 4.49
C VAL A 180 26.96 -17.28 5.90
N ALA A 181 27.28 -16.48 6.92
CA ALA A 181 26.95 -16.83 8.30
C ALA A 181 25.42 -16.94 8.49
N PRO A 182 24.92 -17.89 9.32
CA PRO A 182 23.49 -18.18 9.43
C PRO A 182 22.69 -17.04 10.09
N SER A 183 21.37 -17.07 9.87
CA SER A 183 20.37 -16.23 10.55
C SER A 183 20.51 -14.71 10.35
N GLN A 184 21.21 -14.29 9.29
CA GLN A 184 21.38 -12.88 8.95
C GLN A 184 20.15 -12.30 8.24
N ARG A 185 19.53 -11.29 8.86
CA ARG A 185 18.45 -10.47 8.26
C ARG A 185 18.98 -9.68 7.05
N VAL A 186 18.22 -9.67 5.95
CA VAL A 186 18.50 -8.83 4.77
C VAL A 186 18.13 -7.37 5.06
N THR A 187 19.09 -6.46 4.97
CA THR A 187 18.83 -5.02 5.17
C THR A 187 18.10 -4.39 3.97
N ASN A 188 17.54 -3.20 4.14
CA ASN A 188 16.76 -2.51 3.09
C ASN A 188 17.61 -2.20 1.84
N GLU A 189 18.92 -2.04 2.02
CA GLU A 189 19.90 -1.73 0.98
C GLU A 189 20.19 -2.94 0.07
N GLN A 190 20.05 -4.14 0.63
CA GLN A 190 20.34 -5.45 0.05
C GLN A 190 19.10 -6.12 -0.59
N GLN A 191 17.90 -5.58 -0.38
CA GLN A 191 16.65 -6.08 -0.98
C GLN A 191 16.46 -5.57 -2.42
N THR A 192 16.00 -6.45 -3.30
CA THR A 192 15.48 -6.06 -4.62
C THR A 192 14.05 -5.53 -4.48
N GLN A 193 13.51 -4.91 -5.53
CA GLN A 193 12.10 -4.48 -5.51
C GLN A 193 11.13 -5.66 -5.54
N GLU A 194 11.58 -6.80 -6.05
CA GLU A 194 10.85 -8.06 -6.04
C GLU A 194 10.88 -8.71 -4.66
N ASP A 195 12.00 -8.64 -3.93
CA ASP A 195 12.06 -8.99 -2.50
C ASP A 195 11.08 -8.12 -1.70
N VAL A 196 11.13 -6.79 -1.85
CA VAL A 196 10.21 -5.87 -1.16
C VAL A 196 8.75 -6.19 -1.50
N ALA A 197 8.44 -6.50 -2.77
CA ALA A 197 7.10 -6.90 -3.19
C ALA A 197 6.69 -8.27 -2.61
N ALA A 198 7.60 -9.23 -2.52
CA ALA A 198 7.37 -10.56 -1.97
C ALA A 198 7.20 -10.54 -0.44
N VAL A 199 8.09 -9.85 0.28
CA VAL A 199 8.00 -9.57 1.73
C VAL A 199 6.64 -8.92 2.04
N ARG A 200 6.25 -7.89 1.26
CA ARG A 200 4.97 -7.19 1.40
C ARG A 200 3.78 -8.12 1.11
N LYS A 201 3.83 -8.91 0.04
CA LYS A 201 2.77 -9.87 -0.33
C LYS A 201 2.60 -10.95 0.74
N ALA A 202 3.70 -11.53 1.22
CA ALA A 202 3.70 -12.53 2.29
C ALA A 202 3.16 -11.94 3.61
N SER A 203 3.56 -10.71 3.95
CA SER A 203 3.09 -10.00 5.16
C SER A 203 1.61 -9.59 5.08
N THR A 204 1.03 -9.50 3.88
CA THR A 204 -0.39 -9.13 3.64
C THR A 204 -1.31 -10.32 3.95
N THR A 205 -1.31 -10.73 5.21
CA THR A 205 -2.03 -11.88 5.77
C THR A 205 -3.47 -11.51 6.12
N LEU A 206 -4.43 -12.37 5.75
CA LEU A 206 -5.83 -12.23 6.17
C LEU A 206 -5.94 -12.35 7.71
N PRO A 207 -6.88 -11.64 8.37
CA PRO A 207 -7.01 -11.63 9.84
C PRO A 207 -7.07 -13.02 10.47
N GLU A 208 -7.90 -13.92 9.95
CA GLU A 208 -8.02 -15.31 10.42
C GLU A 208 -6.67 -16.05 10.38
N TYR A 209 -5.99 -15.96 9.24
CA TYR A 209 -4.71 -16.63 9.02
C TYR A 209 -3.60 -16.02 9.88
N ARG A 210 -3.59 -14.69 10.06
CA ARG A 210 -2.64 -13.98 10.93
C ARG A 210 -2.83 -14.37 12.40
N LEU A 211 -4.07 -14.42 12.88
CA LEU A 211 -4.40 -14.84 14.22
C LEU A 211 -3.95 -16.29 14.47
N LYS A 212 -4.23 -17.20 13.52
CA LYS A 212 -3.79 -18.61 13.56
C LYS A 212 -2.26 -18.75 13.57
N GLN A 213 -1.54 -18.02 12.70
CA GLN A 213 -0.07 -18.01 12.71
C GLN A 213 0.51 -17.46 14.03
N THR A 214 -0.14 -16.46 14.62
CA THR A 214 0.28 -15.86 15.89
C THR A 214 0.08 -16.86 17.05
N LYS A 215 -1.03 -17.61 17.09
CA LYS A 215 -1.24 -18.68 18.08
C LYS A 215 -0.18 -19.79 17.93
N VAL A 216 -0.02 -20.35 16.73
CA VAL A 216 0.99 -21.41 16.48
C VAL A 216 2.41 -20.98 16.89
N MET A 217 2.78 -19.71 16.69
CA MET A 217 4.10 -19.21 17.12
C MET A 217 4.19 -18.87 18.62
N LYS A 218 3.09 -18.48 19.28
CA LYS A 218 3.00 -18.39 20.76
C LYS A 218 3.24 -19.77 21.37
N ASP A 219 2.52 -20.77 20.87
CA ASP A 219 2.56 -22.16 21.34
C ASP A 219 3.94 -22.80 21.11
N ALA A 220 4.53 -22.61 19.91
CA ALA A 220 5.87 -23.13 19.57
C ALA A 220 7.01 -22.49 20.38
N LEU A 221 6.83 -21.27 20.88
CA LEU A 221 7.76 -20.62 21.81
C LEU A 221 7.46 -20.96 23.29
N LYS A 222 6.59 -21.94 23.56
CA LYS A 222 6.10 -22.33 24.88
C LYS A 222 5.51 -21.17 25.70
N MET A 223 4.95 -20.14 25.06
CA MET A 223 4.37 -18.98 25.75
C MET A 223 2.93 -19.27 26.20
N ILE A 224 2.77 -20.33 27.00
CA ILE A 224 1.51 -21.01 27.38
C ILE A 224 1.54 -21.40 28.87
N PRO A 225 0.40 -21.77 29.50
CA PRO A 225 0.40 -22.44 30.81
C PRO A 225 1.26 -23.71 30.82
N GLY A 226 1.85 -24.10 31.96
CA GLY A 226 2.71 -25.29 32.05
C GLY A 226 4.15 -25.06 31.58
N ASN A 227 4.62 -23.80 31.52
CA ASN A 227 6.01 -23.50 31.18
C ASN A 227 6.85 -23.39 32.45
N THR A 228 7.74 -24.37 32.65
CA THR A 228 8.67 -24.48 33.78
C THR A 228 9.46 -23.21 34.07
N ASP A 229 9.91 -22.50 33.04
CA ASP A 229 10.81 -21.36 33.15
C ASP A 229 10.03 -20.09 33.55
N LEU A 230 8.75 -20.03 33.20
CA LEU A 230 7.82 -18.97 33.59
C LEU A 230 7.23 -19.23 34.97
N GLU A 231 6.89 -20.49 35.28
CA GLU A 231 6.36 -20.91 36.59
C GLU A 231 7.41 -20.76 37.69
N ALA A 232 8.69 -21.09 37.42
CA ALA A 232 9.81 -20.80 38.31
C ALA A 232 10.03 -19.28 38.54
N ALA A 233 9.52 -18.43 37.65
CA ALA A 233 9.50 -16.97 37.79
C ALA A 233 8.17 -16.42 38.37
N GLY A 234 7.21 -17.29 38.72
CA GLY A 234 5.89 -16.89 39.23
C GLY A 234 4.93 -16.34 38.17
N ILE A 235 5.18 -16.58 36.87
CA ILE A 235 4.45 -16.00 35.75
C ILE A 235 3.51 -17.03 35.10
N SER A 236 2.21 -16.93 35.39
CA SER A 236 1.16 -17.62 34.63
C SER A 236 0.78 -16.84 33.36
N VAL A 237 0.74 -17.50 32.20
CA VAL A 237 0.30 -16.90 30.92
C VAL A 237 -1.05 -17.47 30.50
N ASP A 238 -2.04 -16.62 30.20
CA ASP A 238 -3.35 -17.06 29.69
C ASP A 238 -3.19 -17.90 28.40
N SER A 239 -3.93 -18.99 28.33
CA SER A 239 -4.07 -19.86 27.15
C SER A 239 -4.53 -19.11 25.88
N ASP A 240 -5.44 -18.16 26.01
CA ASP A 240 -6.17 -17.57 24.88
C ASP A 240 -5.69 -16.15 24.53
N PHE A 241 -6.42 -15.42 23.69
CA PHE A 241 -6.18 -14.00 23.41
C PHE A 241 -7.16 -13.13 24.20
N THR A 242 -6.69 -11.97 24.65
CA THR A 242 -7.49 -10.96 25.35
C THR A 242 -8.70 -10.53 24.51
N LYS A 243 -9.89 -10.92 24.95
CA LYS A 243 -11.17 -10.53 24.32
C LYS A 243 -11.49 -9.08 24.69
N VAL A 244 -11.70 -8.24 23.67
CA VAL A 244 -12.05 -6.81 23.77
C VAL A 244 -13.31 -6.53 22.96
N PHE A 245 -14.01 -5.44 23.29
CA PHE A 245 -15.35 -5.16 22.78
C PHE A 245 -15.34 -4.35 21.47
N GLY A 246 -16.42 -4.48 20.69
CA GLY A 246 -16.65 -3.80 19.41
C GLY A 246 -17.94 -4.31 18.76
N ARG A 247 -18.58 -3.55 17.87
CA ARG A 247 -19.90 -3.88 17.29
C ARG A 247 -19.96 -3.78 15.76
N VAL A 248 -20.96 -4.44 15.18
CA VAL A 248 -21.33 -4.42 13.75
C VAL A 248 -22.84 -4.21 13.64
N LEU A 249 -23.32 -3.54 12.58
CA LEU A 249 -24.74 -3.26 12.34
C LEU A 249 -25.47 -4.40 11.59
N PRO A 250 -26.82 -4.50 11.68
CA PRO A 250 -27.60 -5.53 10.97
C PRO A 250 -27.54 -5.37 9.44
N SER A 251 -27.72 -6.48 8.72
CA SER A 251 -27.72 -6.51 7.25
C SER A 251 -29.13 -6.27 6.65
N PRO A 252 -29.24 -5.64 5.48
CA PRO A 252 -30.52 -5.47 4.78
C PRO A 252 -31.05 -6.78 4.14
N THR A 253 -32.28 -6.70 3.62
CA THR A 253 -32.95 -7.75 2.82
C THR A 253 -32.90 -7.37 1.35
N VAL A 254 -32.70 -8.35 0.46
CA VAL A 254 -32.79 -8.17 -0.99
C VAL A 254 -34.17 -8.61 -1.47
N LEU A 255 -34.76 -7.85 -2.39
CA LEU A 255 -36.02 -8.17 -3.07
C LEU A 255 -35.73 -8.54 -4.53
N TYR A 256 -36.43 -9.56 -5.04
CA TYR A 256 -36.40 -9.99 -6.43
C TYR A 256 -37.79 -9.88 -7.07
N GLY A 257 -37.92 -10.28 -8.34
CA GLY A 257 -39.20 -10.38 -9.02
C GLY A 257 -40.19 -11.30 -8.27
N GLU A 258 -41.48 -11.13 -8.55
CA GLU A 258 -42.57 -11.88 -7.90
C GLU A 258 -42.60 -11.73 -6.35
N SER A 259 -41.98 -10.67 -5.82
CA SER A 259 -41.89 -10.30 -4.40
C SER A 259 -41.07 -11.25 -3.51
N GLU A 260 -40.23 -12.12 -4.08
CA GLU A 260 -39.32 -12.96 -3.30
C GLU A 260 -38.34 -12.13 -2.46
N ARG A 261 -38.12 -12.55 -1.21
CA ARG A 261 -37.25 -11.87 -0.24
C ARG A 261 -36.09 -12.76 0.18
N VAL A 262 -34.86 -12.28 0.01
CA VAL A 262 -33.65 -13.00 0.40
C VAL A 262 -32.88 -12.24 1.47
N THR A 263 -32.60 -12.91 2.60
CA THR A 263 -31.84 -12.34 3.71
C THR A 263 -30.33 -12.35 3.44
N ILE A 264 -29.68 -11.20 3.63
CA ILE A 264 -28.22 -11.10 3.49
C ILE A 264 -27.55 -11.70 4.74
N ASN A 265 -26.65 -12.66 4.51
CA ASN A 265 -25.80 -13.28 5.53
C ASN A 265 -24.33 -13.00 5.21
N ASN A 266 -23.60 -12.37 6.13
CA ASN A 266 -22.18 -11.99 5.96
C ASN A 266 -21.91 -11.26 4.62
N CYS A 267 -22.75 -10.28 4.29
CA CYS A 267 -22.70 -9.50 3.04
C CYS A 267 -22.79 -10.34 1.74
N LYS A 268 -23.45 -11.50 1.79
CA LYS A 268 -23.77 -12.38 0.65
C LYS A 268 -25.23 -12.84 0.72
N TRP A 269 -25.82 -13.21 -0.42
CA TRP A 269 -27.12 -13.88 -0.55
C TRP A 269 -27.10 -14.80 -1.78
N ASP A 270 -28.10 -15.68 -1.92
CA ASP A 270 -28.26 -16.55 -3.10
C ASP A 270 -29.55 -16.19 -3.86
N TRP A 271 -29.62 -16.53 -5.16
CA TRP A 271 -30.71 -16.10 -6.06
C TRP A 271 -30.99 -17.09 -7.20
N ASP A 272 -30.57 -18.35 -7.09
CA ASP A 272 -30.75 -19.39 -8.12
C ASP A 272 -32.22 -19.64 -8.54
N HIS A 273 -33.17 -19.31 -7.68
CA HIS A 273 -34.61 -19.49 -7.90
C HIS A 273 -35.34 -18.19 -8.28
N CYS A 274 -34.69 -17.04 -8.09
CA CYS A 274 -35.32 -15.73 -8.14
C CYS A 274 -35.33 -15.14 -9.56
N LYS A 275 -36.48 -14.59 -9.99
CA LYS A 275 -36.60 -13.83 -11.25
C LYS A 275 -36.15 -12.38 -11.10
N PHE A 276 -35.79 -11.72 -12.20
CA PHE A 276 -35.47 -10.29 -12.16
C PHE A 276 -36.72 -9.43 -11.91
N ILE A 277 -36.56 -8.29 -11.22
CA ILE A 277 -37.67 -7.33 -11.00
C ILE A 277 -38.17 -6.76 -12.33
N GLN A 278 -37.25 -6.42 -13.23
CA GLN A 278 -37.56 -5.95 -14.58
C GLN A 278 -36.64 -6.71 -15.57
N PRO A 279 -37.15 -7.76 -16.22
CA PRO A 279 -36.41 -8.46 -17.26
C PRO A 279 -36.42 -7.68 -18.59
N GLY A 280 -35.26 -7.61 -19.25
CA GLY A 280 -35.08 -7.01 -20.56
C GLY A 280 -35.35 -7.98 -21.71
N ASN A 281 -35.40 -7.43 -22.93
CA ASN A 281 -35.59 -8.16 -24.18
C ASN A 281 -34.28 -8.16 -25.00
N LEU A 282 -33.93 -9.30 -25.60
CA LEU A 282 -32.79 -9.45 -26.50
C LEU A 282 -33.21 -10.12 -27.83
N SER A 283 -33.45 -9.27 -28.83
CA SER A 283 -33.66 -9.66 -30.23
C SER A 283 -32.46 -9.27 -31.12
N ASN A 284 -32.42 -9.77 -32.35
CA ASN A 284 -31.44 -9.37 -33.38
C ASN A 284 -29.95 -9.26 -32.91
N TRP A 285 -29.37 -10.39 -32.50
CA TRP A 285 -27.98 -10.47 -32.01
C TRP A 285 -27.14 -11.54 -32.74
N ALA A 286 -25.82 -11.47 -32.57
CA ALA A 286 -24.87 -12.39 -33.20
C ALA A 286 -23.70 -12.79 -32.27
N VAL A 287 -22.97 -13.84 -32.67
CA VAL A 287 -21.86 -14.43 -31.91
C VAL A 287 -20.60 -14.51 -32.76
N CYS A 288 -19.43 -14.25 -32.17
CA CYS A 288 -18.12 -14.48 -32.78
C CYS A 288 -17.24 -15.35 -31.87
N ALA A 289 -16.60 -16.39 -32.43
CA ALA A 289 -15.87 -17.41 -31.67
C ALA A 289 -14.38 -17.45 -32.04
N THR A 290 -13.54 -16.64 -31.38
CA THR A 290 -12.07 -16.61 -31.58
C THR A 290 -11.37 -17.68 -30.75
N LEU A 291 -11.61 -18.95 -31.12
CA LEU A 291 -11.08 -20.12 -30.42
C LEU A 291 -9.73 -20.59 -30.97
N THR A 292 -8.92 -21.20 -30.10
CA THR A 292 -7.80 -22.08 -30.49
C THR A 292 -8.33 -23.36 -31.14
N LEU A 293 -7.48 -24.06 -31.90
CA LEU A 293 -7.82 -25.36 -32.50
C LEU A 293 -8.25 -26.42 -31.45
N ASN A 294 -7.73 -26.34 -30.22
CA ASN A 294 -8.10 -27.25 -29.14
C ASN A 294 -9.45 -26.87 -28.50
N ASP A 295 -9.74 -25.58 -28.32
CA ASP A 295 -11.05 -25.16 -27.80
C ASP A 295 -12.15 -25.32 -28.85
N SER A 296 -11.89 -25.07 -30.13
CA SER A 296 -12.88 -25.26 -31.21
C SER A 296 -13.27 -26.72 -31.44
N ARG A 297 -12.38 -27.67 -31.11
CA ARG A 297 -12.67 -29.11 -31.09
C ARG A 297 -13.48 -29.56 -29.87
N ARG A 298 -13.47 -28.76 -28.79
CA ARG A 298 -14.03 -29.14 -27.47
C ARG A 298 -15.33 -28.40 -27.11
N LEU A 299 -15.62 -27.27 -27.75
CA LEU A 299 -16.77 -26.42 -27.44
C LEU A 299 -17.82 -26.46 -28.56
N ASN A 300 -18.95 -27.12 -28.32
CA ASN A 300 -20.16 -26.92 -29.14
C ASN A 300 -20.85 -25.61 -28.72
N ILE A 301 -20.52 -24.53 -29.42
CA ILE A 301 -21.04 -23.19 -29.17
C ILE A 301 -22.57 -23.11 -29.31
N ARG A 302 -23.20 -23.94 -30.16
CA ARG A 302 -24.68 -23.95 -30.32
C ARG A 302 -25.39 -24.48 -29.06
N ASP A 303 -24.87 -25.54 -28.44
CA ASP A 303 -25.41 -26.07 -27.17
C ASP A 303 -25.24 -25.05 -26.03
N TYR A 304 -24.07 -24.39 -25.93
CA TYR A 304 -23.89 -23.31 -24.96
C TYR A 304 -24.89 -22.16 -25.14
N ILE A 305 -25.16 -21.75 -26.38
CA ILE A 305 -26.15 -20.71 -26.70
C ILE A 305 -27.55 -21.15 -26.27
N ALA A 306 -28.00 -22.35 -26.66
CA ALA A 306 -29.32 -22.86 -26.29
C ALA A 306 -29.52 -22.95 -24.77
N ARG A 307 -28.49 -23.38 -24.02
CA ARG A 307 -28.50 -23.37 -22.55
C ARG A 307 -28.57 -21.97 -21.96
N LEU A 308 -27.89 -20.99 -22.56
CA LEU A 308 -27.93 -19.60 -22.13
C LEU A 308 -29.29 -18.96 -22.41
N GLU A 309 -29.88 -19.19 -23.58
CA GLU A 309 -31.25 -18.75 -23.91
C GLU A 309 -32.28 -19.29 -22.92
N ASN A 310 -32.24 -20.59 -22.63
CA ASN A 310 -33.19 -21.20 -21.68
C ASN A 310 -33.05 -20.65 -20.26
N ARG A 311 -31.86 -20.20 -19.86
CA ARG A 311 -31.66 -19.51 -18.56
C ARG A 311 -32.05 -18.03 -18.59
N CYS A 312 -31.91 -17.32 -19.71
CA CYS A 312 -32.53 -16.01 -19.90
C CYS A 312 -34.06 -16.11 -19.71
N ARG A 313 -34.70 -17.07 -20.37
CA ARG A 313 -36.16 -17.33 -20.26
C ARG A 313 -36.57 -17.67 -18.82
N PHE A 314 -35.77 -18.46 -18.10
CA PHE A 314 -36.00 -18.76 -16.67
C PHE A 314 -36.03 -17.50 -15.79
N TYR A 315 -35.13 -16.53 -16.00
CA TYR A 315 -35.13 -15.25 -15.28
C TYR A 315 -36.19 -14.24 -15.77
N GLY A 316 -37.06 -14.65 -16.70
CA GLY A 316 -38.14 -13.82 -17.27
C GLY A 316 -37.74 -13.00 -18.51
N MET A 317 -36.50 -13.12 -19.01
CA MET A 317 -36.05 -12.36 -20.18
C MET A 317 -36.58 -12.95 -21.49
N ALA A 318 -37.13 -12.09 -22.34
CA ALA A 318 -37.40 -12.43 -23.74
C ALA A 318 -36.08 -12.52 -24.51
N ILE A 319 -35.88 -13.62 -25.25
CA ILE A 319 -34.66 -13.84 -26.05
C ILE A 319 -34.93 -14.68 -27.30
N GLU A 320 -34.48 -14.17 -28.44
CA GLU A 320 -34.42 -14.85 -29.73
C GLU A 320 -33.07 -15.57 -29.89
N SER A 321 -32.98 -16.55 -30.80
CA SER A 321 -31.70 -17.19 -31.14
C SER A 321 -30.81 -16.29 -32.02
N PRO A 322 -29.47 -16.35 -31.88
CA PRO A 322 -28.56 -15.46 -32.59
C PRO A 322 -28.53 -15.76 -34.09
N THR A 323 -28.65 -14.71 -34.91
CA THR A 323 -28.84 -14.82 -36.36
C THR A 323 -27.53 -15.09 -37.14
N GLU A 324 -26.37 -14.98 -36.50
CA GLU A 324 -25.07 -15.34 -37.08
C GLU A 324 -24.13 -15.87 -35.98
N ILE A 325 -23.39 -16.95 -36.26
CA ILE A 325 -22.27 -17.43 -35.45
C ILE A 325 -21.03 -17.46 -36.35
N PHE A 326 -20.12 -16.51 -36.16
CA PHE A 326 -18.94 -16.30 -36.98
C PHE A 326 -17.68 -16.93 -36.36
N TYR A 327 -16.86 -17.56 -37.20
CA TYR A 327 -15.59 -18.18 -36.84
C TYR A 327 -14.48 -17.56 -37.69
N PRO A 328 -13.78 -16.53 -37.18
CA PRO A 328 -12.67 -15.90 -37.91
C PRO A 328 -11.55 -16.90 -38.18
N LYS A 329 -11.00 -16.87 -39.40
CA LYS A 329 -9.98 -17.81 -39.89
C LYS A 329 -8.60 -17.40 -39.42
N GLU A 330 -8.23 -16.13 -39.66
CA GLU A 330 -6.90 -15.58 -39.38
C GLU A 330 -6.81 -14.95 -37.99
N LYS A 331 -7.94 -14.49 -37.45
CA LYS A 331 -8.10 -13.92 -36.10
C LYS A 331 -7.28 -12.64 -35.88
N THR A 332 -6.96 -11.96 -36.98
CA THR A 332 -6.34 -10.63 -37.05
C THR A 332 -7.28 -9.55 -36.51
N ALA A 333 -6.75 -8.36 -36.22
CA ALA A 333 -7.59 -7.25 -35.79
C ALA A 333 -8.49 -6.75 -36.92
N GLU A 334 -7.99 -6.82 -38.15
CA GLU A 334 -8.64 -6.40 -39.39
C GLU A 334 -9.85 -7.28 -39.73
N GLU A 335 -9.73 -8.61 -39.66
CA GLU A 335 -10.86 -9.54 -39.87
C GLU A 335 -11.99 -9.27 -38.86
N LEU A 336 -11.65 -9.07 -37.57
CA LEU A 336 -12.61 -8.75 -36.53
C LEU A 336 -13.26 -7.36 -36.71
N LYS A 337 -12.50 -6.38 -37.22
CA LYS A 337 -13.00 -5.02 -37.50
C LYS A 337 -13.93 -5.00 -38.71
N GLN A 338 -13.61 -5.74 -39.78
CA GLN A 338 -14.49 -5.92 -40.93
C GLN A 338 -15.81 -6.60 -40.53
N TRP A 339 -15.74 -7.64 -39.69
CA TRP A 339 -16.95 -8.30 -39.18
C TRP A 339 -17.81 -7.35 -38.33
N TYR A 340 -17.20 -6.57 -37.43
CA TYR A 340 -17.91 -5.55 -36.65
C TYR A 340 -18.62 -4.51 -37.53
N ALA A 341 -17.97 -4.05 -38.60
CA ALA A 341 -18.59 -3.13 -39.56
C ALA A 341 -19.80 -3.76 -40.27
N LYS A 342 -19.70 -5.02 -40.71
CA LYS A 342 -20.83 -5.78 -41.26
C LYS A 342 -21.99 -5.86 -40.27
N GLN A 343 -21.73 -6.19 -39.01
CA GLN A 343 -22.78 -6.30 -37.99
C GLN A 343 -23.41 -4.93 -37.64
N LYS A 344 -22.69 -3.81 -37.79
CA LYS A 344 -23.28 -2.47 -37.64
C LYS A 344 -24.26 -2.17 -38.75
N ASN A 345 -23.92 -2.49 -40.01
CA ASN A 345 -24.80 -2.29 -41.15
C ASN A 345 -26.05 -3.20 -41.09
N LEU A 346 -25.98 -4.33 -40.37
CA LEU A 346 -27.12 -5.21 -40.07
C LEU A 346 -27.92 -4.78 -38.82
N ASN A 347 -27.64 -3.60 -38.24
CA ASN A 347 -28.30 -3.05 -37.05
C ASN A 347 -28.38 -4.04 -35.87
N ARG A 348 -27.35 -4.89 -35.67
CA ARG A 348 -27.31 -5.82 -34.53
C ARG A 348 -27.34 -5.05 -33.21
N GLN A 349 -28.16 -5.51 -32.27
CA GLN A 349 -28.26 -4.89 -30.94
C GLN A 349 -27.09 -5.32 -30.03
N TYR A 350 -26.59 -6.55 -30.21
CA TYR A 350 -25.65 -7.18 -29.29
C TYR A 350 -24.72 -8.18 -29.98
N LEU A 351 -23.47 -8.25 -29.50
CA LEU A 351 -22.44 -9.17 -30.01
C LEU A 351 -21.78 -9.94 -28.85
N MET A 352 -21.96 -11.27 -28.82
CA MET A 352 -21.24 -12.13 -27.88
C MET A 352 -19.92 -12.61 -28.48
N PHE A 353 -18.82 -12.43 -27.75
CA PHE A 353 -17.49 -12.91 -28.12
C PHE A 353 -17.09 -14.08 -27.24
N ILE A 354 -16.84 -15.24 -27.84
CA ILE A 354 -16.38 -16.44 -27.13
C ILE A 354 -14.92 -16.70 -27.52
N THR A 355 -14.00 -16.44 -26.59
CA THR A 355 -12.57 -16.29 -26.91
C THR A 355 -11.71 -17.21 -26.03
N SER A 356 -10.65 -17.81 -26.60
CA SER A 356 -9.74 -18.65 -25.80
C SER A 356 -8.95 -17.84 -24.77
N ASP A 357 -8.69 -18.43 -23.60
CA ASP A 357 -8.06 -17.74 -22.46
C ASP A 357 -6.65 -17.17 -22.74
N CYS A 358 -5.92 -17.74 -23.69
CA CYS A 358 -4.63 -17.22 -24.14
C CYS A 358 -4.73 -15.99 -25.07
N THR A 359 -5.93 -15.66 -25.58
CA THR A 359 -6.11 -14.57 -26.55
C THR A 359 -6.30 -13.21 -25.86
N LYS A 360 -5.46 -12.25 -26.23
CA LYS A 360 -5.47 -10.87 -25.70
C LYS A 360 -6.35 -9.92 -26.53
N GLN A 361 -7.50 -10.43 -27.00
CA GLN A 361 -8.42 -9.68 -27.86
C GLN A 361 -9.43 -8.81 -27.07
N HIS A 362 -9.48 -8.89 -25.74
CA HIS A 362 -10.44 -8.12 -24.93
C HIS A 362 -10.38 -6.60 -25.18
N ASP A 363 -9.18 -6.00 -25.10
CA ASP A 363 -8.99 -4.57 -25.31
C ASP A 363 -9.41 -4.15 -26.74
N LEU A 364 -9.20 -5.02 -27.74
CA LEU A 364 -9.67 -4.80 -29.12
C LEU A 364 -11.20 -4.91 -29.22
N ILE A 365 -11.82 -5.94 -28.63
CA ILE A 365 -13.28 -6.11 -28.63
C ILE A 365 -13.98 -4.91 -28.00
N LYS A 366 -13.40 -4.34 -26.92
CA LYS A 366 -13.90 -3.12 -26.27
C LYS A 366 -13.64 -1.85 -27.07
N LEU A 367 -12.51 -1.76 -27.77
CA LEU A 367 -12.27 -0.68 -28.73
C LEU A 367 -13.28 -0.72 -29.89
N LEU A 368 -13.60 -1.90 -30.42
CA LEU A 368 -14.56 -2.07 -31.52
C LEU A 368 -16.02 -1.85 -31.06
N GLU A 369 -16.41 -2.27 -29.86
CA GLU A 369 -17.69 -1.90 -29.23
C GLU A 369 -17.88 -0.38 -29.15
N LEU A 370 -16.84 0.35 -28.72
CA LEU A 370 -16.85 1.82 -28.69
C LEU A 370 -16.83 2.44 -30.10
N GLN A 371 -16.13 1.82 -31.05
CA GLN A 371 -16.01 2.35 -32.42
C GLN A 371 -17.31 2.19 -33.23
N TYR A 372 -18.00 1.05 -33.08
CA TYR A 372 -19.21 0.73 -33.85
C TYR A 372 -20.51 0.93 -33.07
N GLN A 373 -20.44 1.22 -31.76
CA GLN A 373 -21.61 1.42 -30.90
C GLN A 373 -22.59 0.23 -31.01
N ILE A 374 -22.10 -0.95 -30.65
CA ILE A 374 -22.88 -2.19 -30.49
C ILE A 374 -22.43 -2.85 -29.19
N VAL A 375 -23.36 -3.13 -28.29
CA VAL A 375 -23.05 -3.67 -26.96
C VAL A 375 -22.40 -5.05 -27.09
N SER A 376 -21.23 -5.23 -26.49
CA SER A 376 -20.46 -6.48 -26.61
C SER A 376 -20.24 -7.18 -25.27
N GLN A 377 -20.21 -8.50 -25.28
CA GLN A 377 -19.85 -9.29 -24.10
C GLN A 377 -18.85 -10.39 -24.44
N GLU A 378 -17.66 -10.31 -23.85
CA GLU A 378 -16.70 -11.41 -23.91
C GLU A 378 -17.04 -12.47 -22.85
N VAL A 379 -16.93 -13.74 -23.22
CA VAL A 379 -16.96 -14.92 -22.34
C VAL A 379 -15.77 -15.80 -22.71
N LYS A 380 -14.94 -16.20 -21.74
CA LYS A 380 -13.75 -17.02 -22.01
C LYS A 380 -14.09 -18.50 -22.21
N ALA A 381 -13.33 -19.18 -23.07
CA ALA A 381 -13.51 -20.59 -23.42
C ALA A 381 -13.61 -21.53 -22.20
N ASN A 382 -12.79 -21.32 -21.15
CA ASN A 382 -12.89 -22.14 -19.93
C ASN A 382 -14.21 -21.95 -19.15
N LYS A 383 -14.91 -20.83 -19.33
CA LYS A 383 -16.22 -20.54 -18.70
C LYS A 383 -17.34 -21.24 -19.45
N VAL A 384 -17.30 -21.18 -20.79
CA VAL A 384 -18.20 -21.94 -21.67
C VAL A 384 -18.07 -23.44 -21.39
N TYR A 385 -16.83 -23.97 -21.32
CA TYR A 385 -16.59 -25.37 -20.94
C TYR A 385 -17.18 -25.74 -19.57
N GLY A 386 -17.05 -24.84 -18.58
CA GLY A 386 -17.62 -25.04 -17.24
C GLY A 386 -19.16 -25.11 -17.23
N VAL A 387 -19.83 -24.34 -18.08
CA VAL A 387 -21.29 -24.42 -18.24
C VAL A 387 -21.69 -25.72 -18.94
N MET A 388 -21.01 -26.08 -20.04
CA MET A 388 -21.36 -27.23 -20.87
C MET A 388 -21.08 -28.59 -20.21
N SER A 389 -19.85 -28.80 -19.74
CA SER A 389 -19.35 -30.11 -19.29
C SER A 389 -19.38 -30.30 -17.77
N LYS A 390 -19.75 -29.26 -17.01
CA LYS A 390 -19.76 -29.27 -15.54
C LYS A 390 -21.03 -28.62 -14.95
N ASN A 391 -22.01 -28.30 -15.80
CA ASN A 391 -23.30 -27.69 -15.43
C ASN A 391 -23.19 -26.47 -14.48
N LEU A 392 -22.10 -25.69 -14.57
CA LEU A 392 -21.83 -24.52 -13.72
C LEU A 392 -22.65 -23.30 -14.15
N HIS A 393 -23.97 -23.45 -14.14
CA HIS A 393 -24.96 -22.49 -14.64
C HIS A 393 -24.83 -21.09 -14.03
N LYS A 394 -24.42 -20.96 -12.75
CA LYS A 394 -24.10 -19.65 -12.12
C LYS A 394 -23.09 -18.79 -12.91
N ILE A 395 -22.27 -19.39 -13.77
CA ILE A 395 -21.39 -18.69 -14.73
C ILE A 395 -22.22 -17.97 -15.81
N SER A 396 -23.19 -18.66 -16.42
CA SER A 396 -24.15 -18.04 -17.34
C SER A 396 -24.95 -16.96 -16.62
N ASP A 397 -25.35 -17.19 -15.38
CA ASP A 397 -26.23 -16.25 -14.64
C ASP A 397 -25.53 -14.92 -14.35
N CYS A 398 -24.23 -14.96 -14.02
CA CYS A 398 -23.36 -13.79 -13.95
C CYS A 398 -23.09 -13.08 -15.30
N VAL A 399 -23.43 -13.71 -16.44
CA VAL A 399 -23.46 -13.09 -17.77
C VAL A 399 -24.85 -12.55 -18.07
N ILE A 400 -25.91 -13.33 -17.82
CA ILE A 400 -27.32 -12.97 -18.06
C ILE A 400 -27.71 -11.73 -17.25
N ALA A 401 -27.36 -11.65 -15.96
CA ALA A 401 -27.57 -10.46 -15.12
C ALA A 401 -26.85 -9.20 -15.65
N LYS A 402 -25.80 -9.34 -16.47
CA LYS A 402 -25.13 -8.23 -17.17
C LYS A 402 -25.78 -7.91 -18.51
N ILE A 403 -26.35 -8.91 -19.20
CA ILE A 403 -27.19 -8.67 -20.38
C ILE A 403 -28.43 -7.88 -19.95
N ASN A 404 -29.11 -8.32 -18.89
CA ASN A 404 -30.30 -7.65 -18.36
C ASN A 404 -30.05 -6.16 -18.07
N GLY A 405 -29.04 -5.85 -17.26
CA GLY A 405 -28.67 -4.45 -16.96
C GLY A 405 -28.15 -3.64 -18.15
N LYS A 406 -27.60 -4.28 -19.20
CA LYS A 406 -27.23 -3.62 -20.46
C LYS A 406 -28.44 -3.28 -21.34
N PHE A 407 -29.55 -3.99 -21.16
CA PHE A 407 -30.83 -3.79 -21.85
C PHE A 407 -31.87 -3.12 -20.93
N GLY A 408 -31.40 -2.32 -19.96
CA GLY A 408 -32.24 -1.51 -19.07
C GLY A 408 -32.99 -2.27 -17.97
N GLY A 409 -32.76 -3.58 -17.81
CA GLY A 409 -33.43 -4.41 -16.83
C GLY A 409 -32.85 -4.30 -15.41
N LEU A 410 -33.75 -4.23 -14.42
CA LEU A 410 -33.43 -4.22 -12.99
C LEU A 410 -33.42 -5.64 -12.43
N ASN A 411 -32.27 -6.09 -11.93
CA ASN A 411 -32.11 -7.46 -11.43
C ASN A 411 -32.77 -7.69 -10.07
N TYR A 412 -32.58 -6.77 -9.11
CA TYR A 412 -33.06 -6.85 -7.73
C TYR A 412 -33.07 -5.46 -7.08
N SER A 413 -33.73 -5.30 -5.94
CA SER A 413 -33.70 -4.10 -5.09
C SER A 413 -33.41 -4.47 -3.62
N ILE A 414 -33.32 -3.49 -2.72
CA ILE A 414 -32.85 -3.69 -1.33
C ILE A 414 -33.78 -2.94 -0.36
N THR A 415 -34.09 -3.55 0.78
CA THR A 415 -34.86 -2.95 1.89
C THR A 415 -34.17 -3.16 3.23
N LEU A 416 -34.38 -2.23 4.18
CA LEU A 416 -33.87 -2.34 5.55
C LEU A 416 -34.92 -2.97 6.46
N ASN A 417 -34.54 -4.02 7.21
CA ASN A 417 -35.38 -4.60 8.27
C ASN A 417 -35.29 -3.73 9.54
N ALA A 418 -35.75 -2.50 9.47
CA ALA A 418 -35.85 -1.60 10.61
C ALA A 418 -37.17 -1.81 11.36
N ALA A 419 -37.21 -1.41 12.64
CA ALA A 419 -38.46 -1.38 13.40
C ALA A 419 -39.37 -0.24 12.91
N ALA A 420 -40.68 -0.40 13.03
CA ALA A 420 -41.65 0.61 12.60
C ALA A 420 -41.41 1.94 13.35
N GLY A 421 -41.06 3.00 12.61
CA GLY A 421 -40.72 4.32 13.13
C GLY A 421 -39.26 4.75 12.92
N ASP A 422 -38.36 3.86 12.48
CA ASP A 422 -36.99 4.24 12.14
C ASP A 422 -36.93 5.13 10.88
N ARG A 423 -36.10 6.18 10.92
CA ARG A 423 -35.94 7.12 9.79
C ARG A 423 -35.14 6.53 8.64
N LEU A 424 -34.28 5.53 8.89
CA LEU A 424 -33.33 5.05 7.88
C LEU A 424 -33.98 4.27 6.74
N SER A 425 -35.11 3.59 6.99
CA SER A 425 -35.87 2.88 5.95
C SER A 425 -36.48 3.83 4.92
N ASN A 426 -36.98 4.98 5.37
CA ASN A 426 -37.73 5.92 4.53
C ASN A 426 -36.81 6.62 3.50
N TRP A 427 -35.53 6.75 3.82
CA TRP A 427 -34.56 7.46 2.98
C TRP A 427 -34.04 6.63 1.79
N LEU A 428 -34.03 5.30 1.88
CA LEU A 428 -33.73 4.43 0.73
C LEU A 428 -34.90 4.28 -0.26
N SER A 429 -36.12 4.62 0.18
CA SER A 429 -37.32 4.64 -0.66
C SER A 429 -37.62 6.01 -1.29
N ASP A 430 -36.82 7.03 -0.97
CA ASP A 430 -36.98 8.38 -1.52
C ASP A 430 -36.41 8.47 -2.94
N SER A 431 -37.28 8.74 -3.92
CA SER A 431 -36.93 8.83 -5.34
C SER A 431 -36.00 10.01 -5.68
N ASN A 432 -35.71 10.91 -4.73
CA ASN A 432 -34.88 12.08 -4.93
C ASN A 432 -33.39 11.86 -4.58
N VAL A 433 -32.99 10.63 -4.20
CA VAL A 433 -31.62 10.32 -3.75
C VAL A 433 -30.82 9.54 -4.81
N LEU A 434 -29.72 10.12 -5.30
CA LEU A 434 -28.83 9.53 -6.30
C LEU A 434 -27.54 8.96 -5.67
N PHE A 435 -27.15 7.73 -6.04
CA PHE A 435 -25.96 7.04 -5.53
C PHE A 435 -24.93 6.74 -6.62
N ILE A 436 -23.64 6.97 -6.34
CA ILE A 436 -22.55 6.96 -7.34
C ILE A 436 -21.22 6.41 -6.70
N ASP A 437 -20.17 6.04 -7.47
CA ASP A 437 -18.83 5.61 -7.00
C ASP A 437 -17.69 6.03 -7.97
N LEU A 438 -16.68 6.79 -7.48
CA LEU A 438 -15.34 6.97 -8.07
C LEU A 438 -14.24 6.32 -7.19
N ALA A 439 -13.24 5.68 -7.83
CA ALA A 439 -12.19 4.91 -7.16
C ALA A 439 -10.86 4.84 -7.94
N ILE A 440 -9.73 5.17 -7.29
CA ILE A 440 -8.41 5.31 -7.94
C ILE A 440 -7.38 4.32 -7.37
N SER A 441 -6.52 3.76 -8.24
CA SER A 441 -5.33 3.00 -7.84
C SER A 441 -4.04 3.66 -8.34
N ASN A 442 -3.02 3.74 -7.48
CA ASN A 442 -1.73 4.42 -7.77
C ASN A 442 -0.48 3.54 -7.43
N PRO A 443 0.69 3.79 -8.04
CA PRO A 443 1.64 2.72 -8.42
C PRO A 443 2.95 2.65 -7.59
N PRO A 444 3.76 1.57 -7.74
CA PRO A 444 5.05 1.37 -7.04
C PRO A 444 6.31 1.83 -7.83
N PRO A 445 7.51 1.90 -7.20
CA PRO A 445 8.76 2.41 -7.80
C PRO A 445 9.63 1.37 -8.58
N SER A 446 10.77 1.81 -9.14
CA SER A 446 11.59 1.19 -10.24
C SER A 446 13.13 1.04 -9.93
N SER A 447 13.99 0.14 -10.50
CA SER A 447 13.83 -1.01 -11.44
C SER A 447 15.16 -1.74 -11.85
N LYS A 448 15.10 -2.93 -12.52
CA LYS A 448 15.92 -3.49 -13.69
C LYS A 448 17.18 -4.47 -13.60
N THR A 449 17.07 -5.60 -14.37
CA THR A 449 17.96 -6.26 -15.43
C THR A 449 19.36 -6.92 -15.17
N GLU A 450 19.99 -7.82 -16.00
CA GLU A 450 19.89 -8.50 -17.37
C GLU A 450 20.74 -9.85 -17.36
N PHE A 451 20.75 -10.99 -18.13
CA PHE A 451 20.19 -11.62 -19.40
C PHE A 451 20.56 -13.19 -19.55
N MET A 452 20.12 -13.99 -20.58
CA MET A 452 20.87 -15.00 -21.46
C MET A 452 20.95 -16.61 -21.28
N HIS A 453 20.94 -17.44 -22.38
CA HIS A 453 20.71 -18.94 -22.57
C HIS A 453 22.00 -19.79 -23.02
N ASN A 454 22.12 -21.12 -23.34
CA ASN A 454 21.28 -22.37 -23.60
C ASN A 454 22.10 -23.75 -23.55
N CYS A 455 21.58 -24.94 -24.00
CA CYS A 455 22.26 -26.30 -23.99
C CYS A 455 22.15 -27.22 -25.28
N ARG A 456 22.52 -28.54 -25.21
CA ARG A 456 23.21 -29.34 -26.30
C ARG A 456 22.46 -30.16 -27.38
N TYR A 457 21.42 -30.96 -27.13
CA TYR A 457 20.69 -31.71 -28.19
C TYR A 457 19.22 -31.23 -28.23
N PRO A 458 18.68 -30.68 -29.35
CA PRO A 458 17.66 -29.63 -29.23
C PRO A 458 16.19 -30.06 -29.45
N SER A 459 15.92 -31.36 -29.66
CA SER A 459 14.75 -31.79 -30.45
C SER A 459 13.73 -32.70 -29.75
N LEU A 460 13.93 -33.10 -28.50
CA LEU A 460 13.03 -33.98 -27.75
C LEU A 460 12.59 -33.32 -26.43
N PHE A 461 11.34 -33.56 -26.03
CA PHE A 461 10.76 -32.93 -24.84
C PHE A 461 11.36 -33.51 -23.55
N THR A 462 11.62 -32.65 -22.58
CA THR A 462 12.13 -33.01 -21.25
C THR A 462 11.13 -32.61 -20.16
N VAL A 463 11.11 -33.35 -19.06
CA VAL A 463 10.31 -33.06 -17.86
C VAL A 463 11.20 -32.35 -16.85
N SER A 464 10.87 -31.11 -16.45
CA SER A 464 11.63 -30.40 -15.43
C SER A 464 11.09 -30.59 -14.01
N GLU A 465 12.00 -30.63 -13.03
CA GLU A 465 11.63 -30.75 -11.63
C GLU A 465 10.95 -29.47 -11.10
N ARG A 466 9.97 -29.61 -10.21
CA ARG A 466 9.19 -28.46 -9.70
C ARG A 466 9.99 -27.53 -8.79
N HIS A 467 11.06 -28.02 -8.18
CA HIS A 467 11.96 -27.25 -7.31
C HIS A 467 13.30 -26.91 -7.98
N ASN A 468 13.63 -27.56 -9.10
CA ASN A 468 14.70 -27.17 -9.99
C ASN A 468 14.21 -27.15 -11.45
N PRO A 469 13.68 -26.00 -11.93
CA PRO A 469 13.21 -25.86 -13.31
C PRO A 469 14.29 -25.99 -14.40
N GLU A 470 15.57 -26.12 -14.02
CA GLU A 470 16.70 -26.41 -14.92
C GLU A 470 17.10 -27.90 -14.89
N ALA A 471 16.61 -28.69 -13.94
CA ALA A 471 16.74 -30.15 -13.94
C ALA A 471 15.75 -30.78 -14.94
N TYR A 472 16.10 -30.66 -16.23
CA TYR A 472 15.38 -31.26 -17.34
C TYR A 472 15.77 -32.74 -17.49
N TYR A 473 14.95 -33.64 -16.94
CA TYR A 473 15.06 -35.07 -17.19
C TYR A 473 14.51 -35.39 -18.58
N LEU A 474 15.17 -36.29 -19.31
CA LEU A 474 14.58 -36.89 -20.50
C LEU A 474 13.39 -37.78 -20.06
N VAL A 475 12.30 -37.76 -20.81
CA VAL A 475 11.05 -38.49 -20.45
C VAL A 475 11.30 -39.99 -20.29
N GLU A 476 12.32 -40.52 -20.98
CA GLU A 476 12.76 -41.91 -21.02
C GLU A 476 13.27 -42.52 -19.70
N VAL A 477 13.36 -41.75 -18.60
CA VAL A 477 13.94 -42.21 -17.31
C VAL A 477 13.10 -41.92 -16.06
N LEU A 478 11.76 -41.81 -16.14
CA LEU A 478 10.89 -41.43 -15.00
C LEU A 478 9.67 -42.34 -14.73
N PHE A 479 9.28 -42.45 -13.45
CA PHE A 479 8.13 -43.22 -12.95
C PHE A 479 7.37 -42.45 -11.83
N VAL A 480 6.17 -42.91 -11.44
CA VAL A 480 5.30 -42.26 -10.42
C VAL A 480 5.35 -42.99 -9.07
N ALA A 481 5.43 -42.25 -7.95
CA ALA A 481 5.57 -42.81 -6.60
C ALA A 481 4.24 -42.85 -5.79
N PRO A 482 4.03 -43.86 -4.93
CA PRO A 482 2.80 -44.04 -4.16
C PRO A 482 2.64 -43.09 -2.95
N SER A 483 1.45 -43.09 -2.36
CA SER A 483 1.09 -42.40 -1.11
C SER A 483 1.31 -40.87 -1.07
N GLN A 484 1.44 -40.22 -2.23
CA GLN A 484 1.60 -38.77 -2.32
C GLN A 484 0.29 -38.00 -2.06
N ARG A 485 0.41 -36.83 -1.42
CA ARG A 485 -0.70 -35.91 -1.18
C ARG A 485 -1.15 -35.21 -2.47
N VAL A 486 -2.34 -35.54 -2.95
CA VAL A 486 -2.97 -34.92 -4.13
C VAL A 486 -3.07 -33.39 -3.96
N LEU A 487 -2.61 -32.64 -4.96
CA LEU A 487 -2.64 -31.17 -4.96
C LEU A 487 -4.04 -30.64 -5.35
N THR A 488 -4.39 -29.45 -4.88
CA THR A 488 -5.68 -28.78 -5.18
C THR A 488 -5.91 -28.47 -6.68
N GLN A 489 -4.87 -28.64 -7.51
CA GLN A 489 -4.92 -28.52 -8.98
C GLN A 489 -5.21 -29.86 -9.67
N GLN A 490 -5.13 -30.98 -8.95
CA GLN A 490 -5.35 -32.36 -9.41
C GLN A 490 -6.64 -32.97 -8.83
N GLN A 491 -7.22 -32.37 -7.79
CA GLN A 491 -8.51 -32.78 -7.21
C GLN A 491 -9.67 -32.49 -8.17
N THR A 492 -10.60 -33.44 -8.31
CA THR A 492 -11.83 -33.25 -9.08
C THR A 492 -12.83 -32.39 -8.30
N GLN A 493 -13.91 -31.95 -8.97
CA GLN A 493 -14.98 -31.25 -8.26
C GLN A 493 -15.82 -32.16 -7.37
N GLU A 494 -15.83 -33.47 -7.60
CA GLU A 494 -16.49 -34.44 -6.73
C GLU A 494 -15.65 -34.68 -5.47
N ASP A 495 -14.33 -34.77 -5.56
CA ASP A 495 -13.44 -34.80 -4.38
C ASP A 495 -13.62 -33.54 -3.52
N VAL A 496 -13.60 -32.37 -4.15
CA VAL A 496 -13.76 -31.07 -3.46
C VAL A 496 -15.17 -30.92 -2.88
N ALA A 497 -16.21 -31.45 -3.55
CA ALA A 497 -17.57 -31.47 -3.03
C ALA A 497 -17.73 -32.46 -1.87
N ALA A 498 -17.16 -33.67 -1.97
CA ALA A 498 -17.18 -34.68 -0.92
C ALA A 498 -16.46 -34.20 0.35
N VAL A 499 -15.26 -33.63 0.21
CA VAL A 499 -14.52 -33.02 1.33
C VAL A 499 -15.31 -31.86 1.94
N ARG A 500 -15.94 -30.99 1.15
CA ARG A 500 -16.82 -29.91 1.66
C ARG A 500 -18.06 -30.46 2.36
N LYS A 501 -18.72 -31.48 1.82
CA LYS A 501 -19.95 -32.12 2.35
C LYS A 501 -19.68 -32.91 3.63
N ALA A 502 -18.51 -33.53 3.76
CA ALA A 502 -18.06 -34.20 4.99
C ALA A 502 -17.58 -33.22 6.07
N SER A 503 -17.00 -32.07 5.68
CA SER A 503 -16.43 -31.09 6.62
C SER A 503 -17.43 -30.00 7.06
N THR A 504 -18.63 -29.93 6.48
CA THR A 504 -19.63 -28.91 6.83
C THR A 504 -20.59 -29.39 7.89
N THR A 505 -20.92 -28.51 8.84
CA THR A 505 -21.92 -28.77 9.87
C THR A 505 -22.53 -27.43 10.27
N LEU A 506 -23.83 -27.25 10.02
CA LEU A 506 -24.52 -25.97 10.17
C LEU A 506 -24.44 -25.44 11.62
N PRO A 507 -24.49 -24.10 11.86
CA PRO A 507 -24.35 -23.53 13.20
C PRO A 507 -25.30 -24.14 14.25
N LYS A 508 -26.56 -24.47 13.90
CA LYS A 508 -27.49 -25.15 14.84
C LYS A 508 -26.99 -26.53 15.29
N TYR A 509 -26.33 -27.26 14.39
CA TYR A 509 -25.75 -28.58 14.68
C TYR A 509 -24.36 -28.47 15.33
N ARG A 510 -23.54 -27.47 14.95
CA ARG A 510 -22.27 -27.18 15.63
C ARG A 510 -22.50 -26.74 17.08
N LEU A 511 -23.48 -25.88 17.35
CA LEU A 511 -23.88 -25.50 18.71
C LEU A 511 -24.38 -26.71 19.51
N LYS A 512 -25.17 -27.61 18.89
CA LYS A 512 -25.62 -28.85 19.54
C LYS A 512 -24.46 -29.81 19.82
N GLN A 513 -23.50 -29.94 18.88
CA GLN A 513 -22.24 -30.66 19.10
C GLN A 513 -21.41 -30.03 20.22
N THR A 514 -21.30 -28.69 20.31
CA THR A 514 -20.57 -28.01 21.37
C THR A 514 -21.25 -28.14 22.74
N LYS A 515 -22.59 -28.16 22.83
CA LYS A 515 -23.28 -28.53 24.08
C LYS A 515 -23.01 -30.00 24.44
N VAL A 516 -23.20 -30.95 23.52
CA VAL A 516 -22.84 -32.36 23.75
C VAL A 516 -21.37 -32.55 24.14
N MET A 517 -20.44 -31.75 23.62
CA MET A 517 -19.01 -31.79 24.02
C MET A 517 -18.78 -31.15 25.39
N LYS A 518 -19.49 -30.06 25.73
CA LYS A 518 -19.50 -29.45 27.09
C LYS A 518 -19.97 -30.50 28.10
N ASP A 519 -21.06 -31.18 27.79
CA ASP A 519 -21.67 -32.21 28.64
C ASP A 519 -20.75 -33.44 28.78
N ALA A 520 -20.19 -33.95 27.67
CA ALA A 520 -19.29 -35.11 27.65
C ALA A 520 -17.92 -34.84 28.31
N LEU A 521 -17.45 -33.58 28.32
CA LEU A 521 -16.26 -33.14 29.09
C LEU A 521 -16.62 -32.74 30.53
N LYS A 522 -17.85 -33.01 30.99
CA LYS A 522 -18.40 -32.60 32.29
C LYS A 522 -18.26 -31.10 32.60
N MET A 523 -18.16 -30.22 31.61
CA MET A 523 -18.02 -28.77 31.81
C MET A 523 -19.37 -28.12 32.12
N ILE A 524 -20.07 -28.62 33.14
CA ILE A 524 -21.43 -28.28 33.56
C ILE A 524 -21.43 -27.95 35.07
N PRO A 525 -22.47 -27.26 35.60
CA PRO A 525 -22.64 -27.10 37.04
C PRO A 525 -22.66 -28.46 37.77
N GLY A 526 -22.07 -28.56 38.96
CA GLY A 526 -21.93 -29.83 39.70
C GLY A 526 -20.72 -30.68 39.29
N ASN A 527 -19.72 -30.10 38.61
CA ASN A 527 -18.45 -30.80 38.38
C ASN A 527 -17.52 -30.63 39.58
N THR A 528 -17.39 -31.71 40.35
CA THR A 528 -16.54 -31.80 41.55
C THR A 528 -15.10 -31.35 41.34
N ASP A 529 -14.52 -31.61 40.16
CA ASP A 529 -13.10 -31.37 39.88
C ASP A 529 -12.87 -29.86 39.59
N LEU A 530 -13.86 -29.19 39.02
CA LEU A 530 -13.85 -27.74 38.78
C LEU A 530 -14.27 -26.97 40.04
N GLU A 531 -15.22 -27.49 40.82
CA GLU A 531 -15.68 -26.90 42.07
C GLU A 531 -14.61 -27.01 43.17
N ALA A 532 -13.84 -28.11 43.21
CA ALA A 532 -12.63 -28.23 44.04
C ALA A 532 -11.52 -27.24 43.63
N ALA A 533 -11.51 -26.80 42.37
CA ALA A 533 -10.64 -25.72 41.88
C ALA A 533 -11.25 -24.31 42.06
N GLY A 534 -12.45 -24.18 42.65
CA GLY A 534 -13.15 -22.91 42.85
C GLY A 534 -13.80 -22.32 41.60
N ILE A 535 -13.98 -23.11 40.54
CA ILE A 535 -14.46 -22.66 39.22
C ILE A 535 -15.93 -23.04 39.03
N SER A 536 -16.84 -22.07 39.22
CA SER A 536 -18.25 -22.22 38.85
C SER A 536 -18.45 -22.02 37.34
N VAL A 537 -19.13 -22.97 36.69
CA VAL A 537 -19.40 -22.93 35.24
C VAL A 537 -20.85 -22.56 34.97
N ASP A 538 -21.09 -21.44 34.29
CA ASP A 538 -22.45 -21.02 33.92
C ASP A 538 -23.09 -21.94 32.88
N SER A 539 -24.41 -22.02 32.93
CA SER A 539 -25.29 -22.77 32.03
C SER A 539 -25.22 -22.29 30.58
N ASP A 540 -25.27 -20.98 30.34
CA ASP A 540 -25.29 -20.31 29.02
C ASP A 540 -24.28 -19.14 28.93
N PHE A 541 -24.16 -18.53 27.75
CA PHE A 541 -23.11 -17.54 27.44
C PHE A 541 -23.50 -16.08 27.81
N THR A 542 -22.66 -15.42 28.62
CA THR A 542 -22.78 -14.02 29.09
C THR A 542 -22.65 -12.97 27.96
N LYS A 543 -23.35 -11.82 28.07
CA LYS A 543 -23.42 -10.76 27.03
C LYS A 543 -23.54 -9.35 27.65
N VAL A 544 -22.78 -8.36 27.17
CA VAL A 544 -22.89 -6.92 27.53
C VAL A 544 -22.44 -5.99 26.36
N PHE A 545 -22.41 -4.65 26.53
CA PHE A 545 -22.52 -3.64 25.45
C PHE A 545 -21.27 -2.71 25.25
N GLY A 546 -21.30 -1.84 24.22
CA GLY A 546 -20.26 -0.83 23.89
C GLY A 546 -20.67 0.12 22.73
N ARG A 547 -19.82 1.09 22.33
CA ARG A 547 -20.10 2.16 21.31
C ARG A 547 -19.44 1.89 19.94
N VAL A 548 -19.95 2.54 18.88
CA VAL A 548 -19.35 2.70 17.53
C VAL A 548 -19.74 4.09 17.04
N LEU A 549 -18.85 4.83 16.38
CA LEU A 549 -19.13 6.19 15.92
C LEU A 549 -19.89 6.19 14.57
N PRO A 550 -20.95 7.01 14.41
CA PRO A 550 -21.66 7.16 13.14
C PRO A 550 -20.77 7.86 12.10
N SER A 551 -20.87 7.45 10.84
CA SER A 551 -20.17 8.15 9.74
C SER A 551 -20.72 9.58 9.56
N PRO A 552 -19.86 10.57 9.29
CA PRO A 552 -20.28 11.93 8.97
C PRO A 552 -20.96 12.01 7.59
N THR A 553 -21.65 13.11 7.34
CA THR A 553 -22.18 13.48 6.02
C THR A 553 -21.15 14.34 5.28
N VAL A 554 -20.90 14.07 4.00
CA VAL A 554 -20.03 14.91 3.15
C VAL A 554 -20.87 15.95 2.43
N LEU A 555 -20.40 17.19 2.39
CA LEU A 555 -21.06 18.32 1.74
C LEU A 555 -20.20 18.84 0.58
N TYR A 556 -20.85 19.18 -0.53
CA TYR A 556 -20.23 19.71 -1.75
C TYR A 556 -20.82 21.09 -2.07
N GLY A 557 -20.43 21.67 -3.21
CA GLY A 557 -21.00 22.92 -3.71
C GLY A 557 -22.50 22.79 -3.99
N GLU A 558 -23.18 23.94 -4.13
CA GLU A 558 -24.62 24.00 -4.48
C GLU A 558 -25.57 23.23 -3.53
N SER A 559 -25.12 22.99 -2.29
CA SER A 559 -25.83 22.26 -1.22
C SER A 559 -26.00 20.76 -1.46
N GLU A 560 -25.24 20.17 -2.38
CA GLU A 560 -25.20 18.71 -2.55
C GLU A 560 -24.63 18.02 -1.29
N SER A 561 -25.22 16.89 -0.91
CA SER A 561 -24.71 16.05 0.18
C SER A 561 -24.58 14.60 -0.27
N VAL A 562 -23.51 13.92 0.17
CA VAL A 562 -23.19 12.56 -0.26
C VAL A 562 -23.05 11.66 0.96
N THR A 563 -23.75 10.53 0.92
CA THR A 563 -23.73 9.52 1.99
C THR A 563 -22.55 8.59 1.86
N ILE A 564 -21.91 8.31 3.00
CA ILE A 564 -20.71 7.48 3.08
C ILE A 564 -21.07 6.01 3.23
N ASN A 565 -20.58 5.18 2.31
CA ASN A 565 -20.69 3.72 2.34
C ASN A 565 -19.31 3.09 2.55
N ASN A 566 -19.10 2.32 3.62
CA ASN A 566 -17.82 1.67 3.94
C ASN A 566 -16.61 2.63 3.91
N CYS A 567 -16.77 3.82 4.49
CA CYS A 567 -15.77 4.90 4.51
C CYS A 567 -15.28 5.37 3.11
N LYS A 568 -16.16 5.25 2.12
CA LYS A 568 -16.05 5.84 0.79
C LYS A 568 -17.34 6.52 0.39
N TRP A 569 -17.26 7.39 -0.61
CA TRP A 569 -18.40 8.06 -1.22
C TRP A 569 -18.04 8.41 -2.67
N ASP A 570 -18.79 9.32 -3.28
CA ASP A 570 -18.48 9.81 -4.61
C ASP A 570 -18.67 11.32 -4.79
N TRP A 571 -18.10 11.82 -5.88
CA TRP A 571 -18.00 13.18 -6.36
C TRP A 571 -17.98 13.26 -7.91
N ASP A 572 -18.33 12.18 -8.63
CA ASP A 572 -18.32 12.11 -10.11
C ASP A 572 -19.20 13.19 -10.77
N HIS A 573 -20.25 13.62 -10.06
CA HIS A 573 -21.16 14.66 -10.51
C HIS A 573 -21.10 15.95 -9.67
N CYS A 574 -20.32 15.96 -8.59
CA CYS A 574 -20.38 17.03 -7.58
C CYS A 574 -19.44 18.21 -7.88
N LYS A 575 -19.85 19.41 -7.48
CA LYS A 575 -19.06 20.65 -7.59
C LYS A 575 -18.27 20.94 -6.31
N PHE A 576 -17.12 21.58 -6.44
CA PHE A 576 -16.33 21.97 -5.26
C PHE A 576 -17.00 23.13 -4.49
N ILE A 577 -16.91 23.12 -3.15
CA ILE A 577 -17.46 24.19 -2.31
C ILE A 577 -16.82 25.55 -2.64
N GLN A 578 -15.50 25.56 -2.78
CA GLN A 578 -14.74 26.75 -3.18
C GLN A 578 -13.88 26.38 -4.40
N PRO A 579 -14.41 26.58 -5.63
CA PRO A 579 -13.66 26.32 -6.86
C PRO A 579 -12.66 27.45 -7.13
N GLY A 580 -11.42 27.08 -7.42
CA GLY A 580 -10.32 27.99 -7.69
C GLY A 580 -10.24 28.47 -9.14
N ASN A 581 -9.44 29.52 -9.36
CA ASN A 581 -9.22 30.16 -10.65
C ASN A 581 -7.78 29.96 -11.13
N LEU A 582 -7.60 29.23 -12.23
CA LEU A 582 -6.31 28.92 -12.85
C LEU A 582 -6.21 29.58 -14.24
N SER A 583 -5.67 30.79 -14.28
CA SER A 583 -5.69 31.66 -15.45
C SER A 583 -4.33 31.85 -16.14
N ASN A 584 -3.21 31.65 -15.44
CA ASN A 584 -1.84 31.75 -15.99
C ASN A 584 -0.97 30.56 -15.56
N TRP A 585 -0.93 29.50 -16.38
CA TRP A 585 -0.17 28.27 -16.08
C TRP A 585 0.50 27.67 -17.33
N ALA A 586 1.43 26.74 -17.11
CA ALA A 586 2.18 26.05 -18.16
C ALA A 586 2.40 24.56 -17.85
N VAL A 587 2.78 23.79 -18.87
CA VAL A 587 3.00 22.34 -18.80
C VAL A 587 4.42 22.00 -19.28
N CYS A 588 5.08 21.05 -18.63
CA CYS A 588 6.34 20.43 -19.07
C CYS A 588 6.16 18.91 -19.17
N ALA A 589 6.44 18.34 -20.35
CA ALA A 589 6.22 16.93 -20.68
C ALA A 589 7.55 16.18 -20.87
N THR A 590 8.11 15.66 -19.78
CA THR A 590 9.38 14.92 -19.80
C THR A 590 9.14 13.43 -20.05
N LEU A 591 9.11 13.05 -21.34
CA LEU A 591 8.69 11.72 -21.81
C LEU A 591 9.84 10.87 -22.37
N THR A 592 9.71 9.55 -22.26
CA THR A 592 10.47 8.58 -23.09
C THR A 592 9.95 8.60 -24.54
N LEU A 593 10.76 8.12 -25.50
CA LEU A 593 10.37 8.00 -26.91
C LEU A 593 9.11 7.15 -27.14
N ASN A 594 8.82 6.20 -26.24
CA ASN A 594 7.60 5.38 -26.32
C ASN A 594 6.39 6.12 -25.74
N ASP A 595 6.57 6.88 -24.66
CA ASP A 595 5.51 7.70 -24.08
C ASP A 595 5.15 8.90 -24.97
N SER A 596 6.13 9.57 -25.58
CA SER A 596 5.88 10.69 -26.49
C SER A 596 5.19 10.29 -27.80
N ARG A 597 5.23 9.00 -28.17
CA ARG A 597 4.48 8.46 -29.32
C ARG A 597 3.05 8.05 -28.97
N ARG A 598 2.79 7.65 -27.72
CA ARG A 598 1.46 7.14 -27.27
C ARG A 598 0.59 8.16 -26.53
N LEU A 599 1.15 9.30 -26.10
CA LEU A 599 0.44 10.32 -25.32
C LEU A 599 0.27 11.62 -26.10
N ASN A 600 -0.95 11.89 -26.56
CA ASN A 600 -1.36 13.23 -26.98
C ASN A 600 -1.62 14.11 -25.74
N ILE A 601 -0.61 14.87 -25.33
CA ILE A 601 -0.66 15.76 -24.17
C ILE A 601 -1.73 16.84 -24.32
N ARG A 602 -2.08 17.29 -25.54
CA ARG A 602 -3.12 18.28 -25.77
C ARG A 602 -4.53 17.73 -25.49
N ASP A 603 -4.82 16.48 -25.87
CA ASP A 603 -6.09 15.81 -25.51
C ASP A 603 -6.22 15.63 -23.98
N TYR A 604 -5.15 15.18 -23.31
CA TYR A 604 -5.16 15.10 -21.84
C TYR A 604 -5.44 16.45 -21.17
N ILE A 605 -4.82 17.52 -21.66
CA ILE A 605 -5.06 18.89 -21.17
C ILE A 605 -6.52 19.32 -21.42
N ALA A 606 -7.07 19.10 -22.62
CA ALA A 606 -8.45 19.46 -22.94
C ALA A 606 -9.47 18.72 -22.06
N ARG A 607 -9.25 17.42 -21.81
CA ARG A 607 -10.07 16.63 -20.87
C ARG A 607 -9.98 17.17 -19.44
N LEU A 608 -8.76 17.52 -19.00
CA LEU A 608 -8.52 18.10 -17.68
C LEU A 608 -9.20 19.47 -17.53
N GLU A 609 -9.08 20.36 -18.51
CA GLU A 609 -9.76 21.65 -18.52
C GLU A 609 -11.29 21.50 -18.44
N ASN A 610 -11.87 20.63 -19.27
CA ASN A 610 -13.33 20.42 -19.28
C ASN A 610 -13.83 19.83 -17.96
N ARG A 611 -13.08 18.92 -17.33
CA ARG A 611 -13.45 18.34 -16.04
C ARG A 611 -13.20 19.30 -14.86
N CYS A 612 -12.20 20.18 -14.94
CA CYS A 612 -12.06 21.31 -14.01
C CYS A 612 -13.29 22.22 -14.07
N ARG A 613 -13.74 22.61 -15.27
CA ARG A 613 -14.95 23.43 -15.47
C ARG A 613 -16.21 22.75 -14.94
N PHE A 614 -16.31 21.43 -15.11
CA PHE A 614 -17.40 20.62 -14.56
C PHE A 614 -17.48 20.71 -13.02
N HIS A 615 -16.35 20.60 -12.32
CA HIS A 615 -16.28 20.79 -10.86
C HIS A 615 -16.40 22.28 -10.40
N GLY A 616 -16.76 23.19 -11.32
CA GLY A 616 -16.96 24.62 -11.05
C GLY A 616 -15.71 25.49 -11.20
N MET A 617 -14.53 24.93 -11.52
CA MET A 617 -13.28 25.69 -11.58
C MET A 617 -13.17 26.57 -12.83
N ALA A 618 -12.78 27.82 -12.62
CA ALA A 618 -12.39 28.70 -13.72
C ALA A 618 -10.98 28.32 -14.21
N ILE A 619 -10.86 27.78 -15.42
CA ILE A 619 -9.57 27.39 -16.01
C ILE A 619 -9.43 27.88 -17.46
N LYS A 620 -8.33 28.59 -17.74
CA LYS A 620 -7.88 28.91 -19.10
C LYS A 620 -6.93 27.83 -19.60
N SER A 621 -6.74 27.70 -20.91
CA SER A 621 -5.77 26.76 -21.47
C SER A 621 -4.32 27.17 -21.16
N PRO A 622 -3.37 26.21 -21.04
CA PRO A 622 -2.01 26.50 -20.62
C PRO A 622 -1.27 27.30 -21.69
N ALA A 623 -0.57 28.35 -21.26
CA ALA A 623 0.10 29.31 -22.14
C ALA A 623 1.45 28.80 -22.70
N GLU A 624 1.93 27.64 -22.24
CA GLU A 624 3.09 26.95 -22.82
C GLU A 624 2.99 25.43 -22.56
N ILE A 625 3.34 24.60 -23.54
CA ILE A 625 3.57 23.15 -23.38
C ILE A 625 5.00 22.85 -23.83
N PHE A 626 5.91 22.71 -22.87
CA PHE A 626 7.34 22.49 -23.09
C PHE A 626 7.69 21.01 -23.13
N TYR A 627 8.64 20.65 -23.99
CA TYR A 627 9.18 19.29 -24.14
C TYR A 627 10.71 19.35 -24.01
N PRO A 628 11.29 18.97 -22.86
CA PRO A 628 12.74 19.02 -22.67
C PRO A 628 13.47 18.09 -23.66
N LYS A 629 14.47 18.64 -24.36
CA LYS A 629 15.28 17.94 -25.36
C LYS A 629 16.32 17.04 -24.68
N GLU A 630 17.14 17.65 -23.83
CA GLU A 630 18.23 16.98 -23.09
C GLU A 630 17.69 16.21 -21.89
N LYS A 631 16.66 16.77 -21.24
CA LYS A 631 16.08 16.26 -19.99
C LYS A 631 17.12 16.34 -18.84
N SER A 632 18.05 17.27 -18.98
CA SER A 632 19.01 17.71 -17.96
C SER A 632 18.28 18.45 -16.82
N ALA A 633 18.92 18.59 -15.66
CA ALA A 633 18.33 19.39 -14.58
C ALA A 633 18.48 20.90 -14.87
N GLU A 634 19.45 21.22 -15.70
CA GLU A 634 19.90 22.53 -16.11
C GLU A 634 18.89 23.13 -17.10
N GLU A 635 18.47 22.38 -18.12
CA GLU A 635 17.34 22.72 -19.00
C GLU A 635 16.04 22.95 -18.19
N LEU A 636 15.76 22.08 -17.21
CA LEU A 636 14.56 22.20 -16.37
C LEU A 636 14.61 23.44 -15.45
N LYS A 637 15.79 23.81 -14.95
CA LYS A 637 16.03 25.00 -14.11
C LYS A 637 15.91 26.29 -14.93
N GLN A 638 16.46 26.33 -16.13
CA GLN A 638 16.31 27.46 -17.06
C GLN A 638 14.83 27.68 -17.43
N TRP A 639 14.09 26.60 -17.69
CA TRP A 639 12.65 26.69 -17.93
C TRP A 639 11.89 27.24 -16.72
N TYR A 640 12.20 26.75 -15.51
CA TYR A 640 11.62 27.25 -14.26
C TYR A 640 11.85 28.76 -14.05
N ALA A 641 13.05 29.26 -14.36
CA ALA A 641 13.37 30.68 -14.31
C ALA A 641 12.48 31.49 -15.26
N LYS A 642 12.44 31.11 -16.54
CA LYS A 642 11.57 31.76 -17.55
C LYS A 642 10.09 31.78 -17.10
N GLN A 643 9.59 30.71 -16.50
CA GLN A 643 8.20 30.69 -16.01
C GLN A 643 7.99 31.56 -14.74
N LYS A 644 9.05 31.89 -13.99
CA LYS A 644 8.99 32.88 -12.91
C LYS A 644 8.82 34.29 -13.45
N ASP A 645 9.62 34.65 -14.45
CA ASP A 645 9.59 35.97 -15.09
C ASP A 645 8.23 36.22 -15.78
N LEU A 646 7.64 35.16 -16.35
CA LEU A 646 6.27 35.14 -16.91
C LEU A 646 5.15 35.08 -15.85
N ASN A 647 5.48 35.23 -14.56
CA ASN A 647 4.56 35.25 -13.42
C ASN A 647 3.53 34.09 -13.42
N ARG A 648 3.94 32.87 -13.82
CA ARG A 648 3.05 31.71 -13.82
C ARG A 648 2.59 31.41 -12.41
N GLN A 649 1.29 31.13 -12.26
CA GLN A 649 0.67 30.69 -11.01
C GLN A 649 1.03 29.22 -10.70
N TYR A 650 1.15 28.39 -11.74
CA TYR A 650 1.17 26.94 -11.63
C TYR A 650 1.92 26.25 -12.77
N LEU A 651 2.59 25.13 -12.48
CA LEU A 651 3.34 24.31 -13.43
C LEU A 651 2.96 22.83 -13.32
N MET A 652 2.44 22.25 -14.41
CA MET A 652 2.14 20.81 -14.48
C MET A 652 3.29 20.05 -15.14
N PHE A 653 3.76 18.97 -14.50
CA PHE A 653 4.81 18.10 -15.03
C PHE A 653 4.21 16.74 -15.39
N ILE A 654 4.28 16.36 -16.67
CA ILE A 654 3.88 15.03 -17.12
C ILE A 654 5.14 14.21 -17.40
N THR A 655 5.38 13.17 -16.61
CA THR A 655 6.69 12.47 -16.62
C THR A 655 6.55 10.96 -16.77
N SER A 656 7.45 10.35 -17.54
CA SER A 656 7.51 8.89 -17.65
C SER A 656 7.87 8.24 -16.31
N ASP A 657 7.23 7.10 -16.00
CA ASP A 657 7.41 6.36 -14.74
C ASP A 657 8.86 5.91 -14.43
N GLY A 658 9.71 5.81 -15.47
CA GLY A 658 11.14 5.54 -15.31
C GLY A 658 12.00 6.76 -14.93
N ILE A 659 11.48 7.99 -15.05
CA ILE A 659 12.24 9.22 -14.87
C ILE A 659 12.09 9.73 -13.42
N LYS A 660 13.23 9.87 -12.73
CA LYS A 660 13.34 10.20 -11.30
C LYS A 660 13.72 11.67 -11.10
N GLN A 661 12.81 12.58 -11.44
CA GLN A 661 12.99 14.03 -11.33
C GLN A 661 12.06 14.73 -10.31
N HIS A 662 11.22 13.97 -9.59
CA HIS A 662 10.25 14.50 -8.63
C HIS A 662 10.89 15.44 -7.59
N ASP A 663 11.96 14.97 -6.94
CA ASP A 663 12.62 15.72 -5.86
C ASP A 663 13.28 17.02 -6.39
N LEU A 664 13.74 17.02 -7.65
CA LEU A 664 14.24 18.21 -8.33
C LEU A 664 13.11 19.21 -8.63
N ILE A 665 11.96 18.74 -9.13
CA ILE A 665 10.77 19.58 -9.34
C ILE A 665 10.37 20.26 -8.02
N LYS A 666 10.45 19.55 -6.88
CA LYS A 666 10.11 20.11 -5.56
C LYS A 666 11.17 21.02 -4.93
N LEU A 667 12.44 20.86 -5.31
CA LEU A 667 13.51 21.83 -5.02
C LEU A 667 13.34 23.12 -5.84
N LEU A 668 13.00 23.01 -7.12
CA LEU A 668 12.78 24.15 -8.02
C LEU A 668 11.48 24.92 -7.70
N GLU A 669 10.40 24.23 -7.32
CA GLU A 669 9.18 24.86 -6.78
C GLU A 669 9.48 25.77 -5.57
N LEU A 670 10.36 25.32 -4.66
CA LEU A 670 10.78 26.10 -3.50
C LEU A 670 11.68 27.28 -3.90
N GLN A 671 12.64 27.07 -4.80
CA GLN A 671 13.54 28.11 -5.30
C GLN A 671 12.79 29.24 -6.02
N TYR A 672 11.93 28.90 -6.99
CA TYR A 672 11.28 29.88 -7.87
C TYR A 672 9.92 30.34 -7.32
N GLN A 673 9.41 29.74 -6.25
CA GLN A 673 8.13 30.09 -5.62
C GLN A 673 6.97 30.02 -6.63
N ILE A 674 6.82 28.87 -7.29
CA ILE A 674 5.73 28.56 -8.22
C ILE A 674 5.18 27.16 -7.92
N VAL A 675 3.87 27.05 -7.73
CA VAL A 675 3.18 25.80 -7.41
C VAL A 675 3.37 24.75 -8.52
N SER A 676 3.64 23.49 -8.17
CA SER A 676 3.69 22.41 -9.16
C SER A 676 2.96 21.11 -8.79
N GLN A 677 2.60 20.35 -9.82
CA GLN A 677 2.06 19.00 -9.72
C GLN A 677 2.70 18.09 -10.77
N GLU A 678 3.16 16.91 -10.34
CA GLU A 678 3.63 15.86 -11.23
C GLU A 678 2.52 14.83 -11.48
N VAL A 679 2.34 14.39 -12.73
CA VAL A 679 1.45 13.30 -13.14
C VAL A 679 2.25 12.29 -13.95
N LYS A 680 2.19 11.01 -13.59
CA LYS A 680 2.95 9.96 -14.30
C LYS A 680 2.29 9.54 -15.60
N ALA A 681 3.11 9.18 -16.60
CA ALA A 681 2.68 8.79 -17.94
C ALA A 681 1.67 7.62 -17.95
N ASN A 682 1.78 6.66 -17.04
CA ASN A 682 0.75 5.60 -16.90
C ASN A 682 -0.62 6.10 -16.39
N LYS A 683 -0.70 7.27 -15.74
CA LYS A 683 -1.95 7.91 -15.30
C LYS A 683 -2.59 8.73 -16.39
N VAL A 684 -1.79 9.52 -17.12
CA VAL A 684 -2.22 10.18 -18.35
C VAL A 684 -2.79 9.15 -19.33
N TYR A 685 -2.08 8.04 -19.57
CA TYR A 685 -2.59 6.93 -20.38
C TYR A 685 -3.89 6.28 -19.83
N GLY A 686 -4.01 6.14 -18.51
CA GLY A 686 -5.22 5.61 -17.87
C GLY A 686 -6.45 6.50 -18.09
N VAL A 687 -6.29 7.82 -18.02
CA VAL A 687 -7.34 8.80 -18.33
C VAL A 687 -7.67 8.77 -19.83
N MET A 688 -6.66 8.84 -20.70
CA MET A 688 -6.87 8.96 -22.15
C MET A 688 -7.41 7.70 -22.83
N SER A 689 -6.88 6.53 -22.46
CA SER A 689 -7.07 5.27 -23.20
C SER A 689 -7.91 4.23 -22.45
N LYS A 690 -8.28 4.49 -21.19
CA LYS A 690 -9.17 3.62 -20.40
C LYS A 690 -10.31 4.40 -19.71
N ASN A 691 -10.50 5.67 -20.06
CA ASN A 691 -11.50 6.58 -19.49
C ASN A 691 -11.63 6.46 -17.97
N LEU A 692 -10.49 6.38 -17.27
CA LEU A 692 -10.45 6.36 -15.82
C LEU A 692 -10.65 7.78 -15.28
N HIS A 693 -11.85 8.34 -15.45
CA HIS A 693 -12.24 9.68 -14.96
C HIS A 693 -11.86 9.87 -13.50
N LYS A 694 -12.16 8.85 -12.69
CA LYS A 694 -11.56 8.51 -11.38
C LYS A 694 -10.15 9.12 -11.18
N ILE A 695 -9.16 8.81 -12.03
CA ILE A 695 -7.77 9.30 -11.92
C ILE A 695 -7.66 10.82 -12.12
N LEU A 696 -8.42 11.37 -13.07
CA LEU A 696 -8.42 12.78 -13.42
C LEU A 696 -8.96 13.62 -12.26
N ASP A 697 -10.01 13.15 -11.58
CA ASP A 697 -10.64 13.87 -10.47
C ASP A 697 -9.71 14.00 -9.26
N CYS A 698 -8.94 12.96 -8.93
CA CYS A 698 -7.87 13.04 -7.94
C CYS A 698 -6.73 14.01 -8.33
N VAL A 699 -6.53 14.31 -9.62
CA VAL A 699 -5.58 15.34 -10.08
C VAL A 699 -6.21 16.72 -9.98
N ILE A 700 -7.50 16.86 -10.31
CA ILE A 700 -8.23 18.13 -10.30
C ILE A 700 -8.49 18.62 -8.86
N ALA A 701 -8.90 17.73 -7.96
CA ALA A 701 -8.96 17.98 -6.53
C ALA A 701 -7.63 18.50 -5.95
N LYS A 702 -6.49 17.96 -6.43
CA LYS A 702 -5.14 18.44 -6.11
C LYS A 702 -4.79 19.79 -6.73
N ILE A 703 -5.32 20.12 -7.92
CA ILE A 703 -5.15 21.45 -8.54
C ILE A 703 -5.94 22.48 -7.72
N ASN A 704 -7.21 22.21 -7.44
CA ASN A 704 -8.12 23.11 -6.74
C ASN A 704 -7.60 23.50 -5.36
N GLU A 705 -7.25 22.50 -4.55
CA GLU A 705 -6.63 22.71 -3.23
C GLU A 705 -5.39 23.60 -3.36
N LYS A 706 -4.45 23.25 -4.26
CA LYS A 706 -3.18 23.96 -4.48
C LYS A 706 -3.30 25.38 -5.08
N ILE A 707 -4.49 25.84 -5.42
CA ILE A 707 -4.75 27.24 -5.80
C ILE A 707 -5.69 27.97 -4.82
N GLY A 708 -5.92 27.40 -3.63
CA GLY A 708 -6.67 28.01 -2.53
C GLY A 708 -8.12 27.52 -2.38
N GLY A 709 -8.52 26.49 -3.13
CA GLY A 709 -9.88 25.93 -3.08
C GLY A 709 -10.16 24.98 -1.91
N LEU A 710 -11.45 24.65 -1.76
CA LEU A 710 -12.03 23.65 -0.87
C LEU A 710 -12.86 22.70 -1.72
N ASN A 711 -12.54 21.41 -1.69
CA ASN A 711 -13.22 20.41 -2.53
C ASN A 711 -14.56 19.99 -1.91
N TYR A 712 -14.56 19.69 -0.62
CA TYR A 712 -15.74 19.33 0.17
C TYR A 712 -15.51 19.62 1.65
N SER A 713 -16.59 19.65 2.43
CA SER A 713 -16.57 19.69 3.90
C SER A 713 -17.36 18.50 4.45
N ILE A 714 -17.37 18.34 5.78
CA ILE A 714 -18.20 17.32 6.44
C ILE A 714 -18.98 17.90 7.61
N THR A 715 -20.03 17.19 8.03
CA THR A 715 -20.72 17.42 9.31
C THR A 715 -20.76 16.12 10.11
N LEU A 716 -20.43 16.19 11.41
CA LEU A 716 -20.51 15.05 12.32
C LEU A 716 -21.98 14.78 12.67
N ASN A 717 -22.46 13.59 12.31
CA ASN A 717 -23.82 13.15 12.59
C ASN A 717 -23.96 12.77 14.07
N ALA A 718 -24.42 13.71 14.90
CA ALA A 718 -24.56 13.55 16.34
C ALA A 718 -26.02 13.34 16.77
N ALA A 719 -26.25 12.96 18.03
CA ALA A 719 -27.61 12.89 18.58
C ALA A 719 -28.20 14.30 18.77
N ALA A 720 -29.53 14.42 18.72
CA ALA A 720 -30.19 15.73 18.91
C ALA A 720 -29.88 16.31 20.30
N GLY A 721 -29.21 17.46 20.33
CA GLY A 721 -28.73 18.13 21.55
C GLY A 721 -27.23 17.95 21.86
N ASP A 722 -26.54 17.06 21.15
CA ASP A 722 -25.09 16.87 21.27
C ASP A 722 -24.33 18.02 20.58
N ARG A 723 -23.31 18.57 21.25
CA ARG A 723 -22.46 19.66 20.72
C ARG A 723 -21.42 19.18 19.71
N LEU A 724 -21.27 17.87 19.52
CA LEU A 724 -20.26 17.26 18.64
C LEU A 724 -20.30 17.79 17.20
N SER A 725 -21.49 18.09 16.66
CA SER A 725 -21.70 18.51 15.26
C SER A 725 -20.86 19.72 14.84
N ASN A 726 -20.55 20.63 15.76
CA ASN A 726 -20.02 21.95 15.44
C ASN A 726 -18.49 22.05 15.53
N TRP A 727 -17.80 21.11 16.20
CA TRP A 727 -16.37 21.21 16.51
C TRP A 727 -15.44 21.30 15.29
N LEU A 728 -15.86 20.79 14.14
CA LEU A 728 -15.07 20.89 12.90
C LEU A 728 -15.33 22.18 12.11
N SER A 729 -16.38 22.93 12.46
CA SER A 729 -16.82 24.14 11.76
C SER A 729 -16.72 25.40 12.63
N ASP A 730 -16.25 25.27 13.86
CA ASP A 730 -16.00 26.37 14.79
C ASP A 730 -14.60 26.97 14.55
N SER A 731 -14.56 28.22 14.07
CA SER A 731 -13.31 28.95 13.80
C SER A 731 -12.44 29.21 15.04
N SER A 732 -12.96 29.02 16.26
CA SER A 732 -12.19 29.10 17.50
C SER A 732 -11.48 27.79 17.88
N VAL A 733 -11.61 26.73 17.07
CA VAL A 733 -10.96 25.42 17.30
C VAL A 733 -9.79 25.24 16.33
N LEU A 734 -8.57 25.25 16.87
CA LEU A 734 -7.32 25.15 16.13
C LEU A 734 -6.72 23.74 16.27
N PHE A 735 -6.88 22.92 15.23
CA PHE A 735 -6.29 21.58 15.14
C PHE A 735 -4.90 21.66 14.49
N ILE A 736 -3.88 21.12 15.16
CA ILE A 736 -2.48 21.16 14.73
C ILE A 736 -1.89 19.74 14.75
N GLY A 737 -1.35 19.28 13.63
CA GLY A 737 -0.60 18.05 13.52
C GLY A 737 0.90 18.32 13.40
N PHE A 738 1.72 17.48 14.03
CA PHE A 738 3.18 17.49 13.97
C PHE A 738 3.71 16.09 13.63
N ALA A 739 4.69 16.01 12.74
CA ALA A 739 5.34 14.75 12.38
C ALA A 739 6.85 14.95 12.17
N ILE A 740 7.67 14.05 12.71
CA ILE A 740 9.13 14.11 12.58
C ILE A 740 9.63 13.07 11.57
N SER A 741 10.23 13.53 10.48
CA SER A 741 11.00 12.68 9.56
C SER A 741 12.48 12.72 9.95
N ASN A 742 12.88 11.73 10.74
CA ASN A 742 14.28 11.55 11.14
C ASN A 742 15.15 11.05 9.97
N PRO A 743 16.45 11.40 9.92
CA PRO A 743 17.38 10.83 8.97
C PRO A 743 17.63 9.33 9.25
N PRO A 744 18.02 8.54 8.24
CA PRO A 744 18.32 7.12 8.41
C PRO A 744 19.26 6.84 9.60
N PRO A 745 19.07 5.73 10.34
CA PRO A 745 19.98 5.34 11.42
C PRO A 745 21.42 5.35 10.93
N SER A 746 22.24 6.25 11.48
CA SER A 746 23.64 6.36 11.09
C SER A 746 24.37 5.18 11.68
N SER A 747 24.68 4.17 10.86
CA SER A 747 25.55 3.08 11.30
C SER A 747 26.86 3.70 11.82
N LYS A 748 27.38 3.23 12.96
CA LYS A 748 28.60 3.78 13.59
C LYS A 748 29.89 3.58 12.76
N ALA A 749 29.76 3.16 11.49
CA ALA A 749 30.83 2.63 10.66
C ALA A 749 30.71 3.03 9.17
N GLU A 750 30.11 4.20 8.88
CA GLU A 750 30.40 4.98 7.66
C GLU A 750 30.51 6.47 8.03
N PRO A 751 31.71 7.07 8.08
CA PRO A 751 31.84 8.51 8.06
C PRO A 751 31.47 8.99 6.65
N LEU A 752 30.36 9.72 6.54
CA LEU A 752 30.15 10.63 5.41
C LEU A 752 31.37 11.58 5.30
N PRO A 753 31.76 12.03 4.09
CA PRO A 753 32.86 12.97 3.94
C PRO A 753 32.69 14.17 4.89
N ARG A 754 33.75 14.50 5.64
CA ARG A 754 33.77 15.44 6.80
C ARG A 754 33.42 16.91 6.49
N ALA A 755 32.78 17.20 5.36
CA ALA A 755 32.47 18.53 4.86
C ALA A 755 30.97 18.92 4.93
N ILE A 756 30.07 18.01 5.35
CA ILE A 756 28.66 18.33 5.59
C ILE A 756 28.24 17.70 6.92
N GLY A 757 27.56 18.48 7.77
CA GLY A 757 27.14 18.06 9.11
C GLY A 757 26.13 16.90 9.12
N THR A 758 25.84 16.38 10.32
CA THR A 758 24.83 15.34 10.52
C THR A 758 23.50 15.76 9.92
N MET A 759 22.98 14.95 8.99
CA MET A 759 21.71 15.19 8.31
C MET A 759 20.61 15.54 9.33
N PRO A 760 19.90 16.68 9.16
CA PRO A 760 18.92 17.14 10.14
C PRO A 760 17.66 16.26 10.13
N SER A 761 16.91 16.31 11.23
CA SER A 761 15.54 15.84 11.28
C SER A 761 14.61 16.92 10.70
N VAL A 762 13.45 16.51 10.16
CA VAL A 762 12.47 17.45 9.60
C VAL A 762 11.18 17.38 10.40
N LEU A 763 10.83 18.49 11.06
CA LEU A 763 9.55 18.68 11.73
C LEU A 763 8.57 19.27 10.70
N GLY A 764 7.69 18.42 10.17
CA GLY A 764 6.53 18.86 9.39
C GLY A 764 5.35 19.19 10.30
N TRP A 765 4.54 20.16 9.90
CA TRP A 765 3.30 20.52 10.57
C TRP A 765 2.13 20.68 9.58
N GLY A 766 0.91 20.59 10.10
CA GLY A 766 -0.32 20.88 9.35
C GLY A 766 -1.45 21.35 10.27
N ALA A 767 -2.11 22.46 9.95
CA ALA A 767 -3.12 23.09 10.80
C ALA A 767 -4.22 23.81 10.00
N ASN A 768 -5.38 24.05 10.61
CA ASN A 768 -6.49 24.81 10.02
C ASN A 768 -6.29 26.33 10.16
N CYS A 769 -5.25 26.85 9.48
CA CYS A 769 -4.88 28.27 9.42
C CYS A 769 -5.39 28.94 8.14
N ALA A 770 -6.60 28.61 7.72
CA ALA A 770 -7.26 29.10 6.51
C ALA A 770 -8.63 29.69 6.85
N SER A 771 -9.28 30.33 5.87
CA SER A 771 -10.55 31.04 6.09
C SER A 771 -11.75 30.15 6.40
N ILE A 772 -11.66 28.85 6.11
CA ILE A 772 -12.70 27.86 6.45
C ILE A 772 -12.11 26.85 7.45
N PRO A 773 -12.72 26.59 8.63
CA PRO A 773 -12.10 25.79 9.69
C PRO A 773 -11.73 24.33 9.35
N GLN A 774 -12.25 23.79 8.25
CA GLN A 774 -11.92 22.45 7.75
C GLN A 774 -10.76 22.44 6.73
N GLN A 775 -10.28 23.61 6.28
CA GLN A 775 -9.16 23.73 5.33
C GLN A 775 -7.80 23.64 6.03
N PHE A 776 -7.10 22.52 5.86
CA PHE A 776 -5.74 22.35 6.36
C PHE A 776 -4.68 22.92 5.41
N ILE A 777 -3.67 23.59 5.98
CA ILE A 777 -2.41 24.05 5.36
C ILE A 777 -1.25 23.45 6.16
N GLY A 778 -0.08 23.22 5.55
CA GLY A 778 1.12 22.80 6.29
C GLY A 778 2.42 23.28 5.68
N ASP A 779 3.50 23.18 6.45
CA ASP A 779 4.88 23.48 6.02
C ASP A 779 5.85 22.61 6.86
N TYR A 780 7.16 22.84 6.76
CA TYR A 780 8.15 22.13 7.58
C TYR A 780 9.33 23.02 8.01
N VAL A 781 10.02 22.60 9.08
CA VAL A 781 11.30 23.18 9.51
C VAL A 781 12.32 22.06 9.76
N TYR A 782 13.60 22.38 9.63
CA TYR A 782 14.70 21.50 10.02
C TYR A 782 15.00 21.67 11.51
N VAL A 783 15.09 20.55 12.23
CA VAL A 783 15.47 20.48 13.65
C VAL A 783 16.64 19.52 13.83
N GLU A 784 17.41 19.68 14.92
CA GLU A 784 18.67 18.95 15.06
C GLU A 784 18.50 17.43 15.12
N SER A 785 19.57 16.73 14.73
CA SER A 785 19.53 15.28 14.60
C SER A 785 19.58 14.62 15.99
N ARG A 786 18.43 14.13 16.46
CA ARG A 786 18.28 13.25 17.64
C ARG A 786 18.64 13.87 19.00
N GLN A 787 18.67 15.19 19.12
CA GLN A 787 18.67 15.87 20.42
C GLN A 787 17.23 16.16 20.88
N SER A 788 16.92 15.93 22.15
CA SER A 788 15.58 16.07 22.71
C SER A 788 15.18 17.53 22.97
N ASP A 789 16.11 18.34 23.44
CA ASP A 789 15.78 19.53 24.23
C ASP A 789 15.56 20.78 23.35
N MET A 790 16.36 20.95 22.30
CA MET A 790 16.25 22.08 21.35
C MET A 790 15.01 22.03 20.44
N VAL A 791 14.28 20.91 20.41
CA VAL A 791 13.02 20.84 19.64
C VAL A 791 11.91 21.67 20.32
N GLY A 792 11.92 21.80 21.65
CA GLY A 792 10.84 22.46 22.40
C GLY A 792 10.69 23.96 22.06
N SER A 793 11.80 24.70 22.02
CA SER A 793 11.79 26.12 21.60
C SER A 793 11.37 26.27 20.14
N LYS A 794 11.94 25.46 19.24
CA LYS A 794 11.61 25.59 17.81
C LYS A 794 10.18 25.16 17.46
N LEU A 795 9.61 24.25 18.24
CA LEU A 795 8.19 23.91 18.18
C LEU A 795 7.32 25.09 18.65
N ALA A 796 7.72 25.79 19.72
CA ALA A 796 7.00 26.97 20.20
C ALA A 796 6.98 28.11 19.15
N ASP A 797 8.12 28.43 18.51
CA ASP A 797 8.17 29.37 17.37
C ASP A 797 7.11 29.03 16.30
N VAL A 798 7.03 27.75 15.93
CA VAL A 798 6.12 27.25 14.88
C VAL A 798 4.67 27.32 15.34
N VAL A 799 4.36 27.05 16.61
CA VAL A 799 3.01 27.22 17.16
C VAL A 799 2.57 28.69 17.15
N ILE A 800 3.47 29.63 17.41
CA ILE A 800 3.17 31.07 17.33
C ILE A 800 2.92 31.51 15.88
N ASP A 801 3.75 31.10 14.90
CA ASP A 801 3.52 31.34 13.45
C ASP A 801 2.16 30.75 13.01
N ILE A 802 1.81 29.55 13.48
CA ILE A 802 0.52 28.89 13.23
C ILE A 802 -0.66 29.69 13.81
N ILE A 803 -0.55 30.20 15.04
CA ILE A 803 -1.62 30.96 15.71
C ILE A 803 -1.84 32.32 15.05
N GLU A 804 -0.79 33.05 14.68
CA GLU A 804 -0.95 34.33 13.99
C GLU A 804 -1.48 34.15 12.56
N ARG A 805 -1.06 33.10 11.83
CA ARG A 805 -1.69 32.74 10.55
C ARG A 805 -3.18 32.43 10.71
N HIS A 806 -3.56 31.67 11.74
CA HIS A 806 -4.96 31.36 12.03
C HIS A 806 -5.75 32.64 12.38
N ARG A 807 -5.25 33.49 13.29
CA ARG A 807 -5.85 34.80 13.63
C ARG A 807 -6.07 35.68 12.41
N VAL A 808 -5.10 35.75 11.49
CA VAL A 808 -5.20 36.53 10.25
C VAL A 808 -6.17 35.90 9.24
N ALA A 809 -6.28 34.57 9.18
CA ALA A 809 -7.11 33.88 8.20
C ALA A 809 -8.59 33.76 8.61
N THR A 810 -8.88 33.58 9.91
CA THR A 810 -10.25 33.38 10.44
C THR A 810 -10.85 34.64 11.07
N LEU A 811 -10.02 35.65 11.37
CA LEU A 811 -10.35 36.82 12.22
C LEU A 811 -10.74 36.47 13.66
N THR A 812 -10.65 35.20 14.06
CA THR A 812 -10.91 34.72 15.44
C THR A 812 -9.62 34.29 16.13
N ALA A 813 -9.55 34.50 17.44
CA ALA A 813 -8.53 33.87 18.28
C ALA A 813 -8.97 32.44 18.66
N PRO A 814 -8.05 31.47 18.72
CA PRO A 814 -8.41 30.12 19.13
C PRO A 814 -8.78 30.09 20.62
N ARG A 815 -9.87 29.40 20.93
CA ARG A 815 -10.35 29.06 22.27
C ARG A 815 -9.86 27.67 22.69
N HIS A 816 -9.68 26.77 21.73
CA HIS A 816 -9.22 25.41 21.94
C HIS A 816 -8.12 25.08 20.93
N ILE A 817 -6.97 24.57 21.40
CA ILE A 817 -5.83 24.17 20.57
C ILE A 817 -5.59 22.67 20.78
N ILE A 818 -5.76 21.88 19.72
CA ILE A 818 -5.65 20.41 19.77
C ILE A 818 -4.42 19.98 18.96
N PHE A 819 -3.42 19.44 19.65
CA PHE A 819 -2.19 18.91 19.07
C PHE A 819 -2.26 17.40 18.81
N TYR A 820 -1.82 16.96 17.63
CA TYR A 820 -1.56 15.56 17.30
C TYR A 820 -0.07 15.37 16.96
N PHE A 821 0.63 14.47 17.65
CA PHE A 821 2.06 14.20 17.44
C PHE A 821 2.30 12.79 16.85
N SER A 822 2.99 12.70 15.71
CA SER A 822 3.38 11.44 15.04
C SER A 822 4.89 11.24 15.01
N GLY A 823 5.32 9.98 15.16
CA GLY A 823 6.73 9.60 15.12
C GLY A 823 7.46 9.72 16.48
N ILE A 824 6.69 9.86 17.56
CA ILE A 824 7.18 9.90 18.95
C ILE A 824 6.79 8.58 19.64
N SER A 825 7.73 7.96 20.34
CA SER A 825 7.52 6.69 21.06
C SER A 825 7.03 6.91 22.50
N GLU A 826 6.49 5.85 23.12
CA GLU A 826 5.95 5.86 24.49
C GLU A 826 6.99 6.37 25.52
N GLY A 827 8.25 5.91 25.39
CA GLY A 827 9.38 6.37 26.20
C GLY A 827 9.83 7.82 25.95
N GLN A 828 9.21 8.54 25.00
CA GLN A 828 9.45 9.96 24.71
C GLN A 828 8.25 10.84 25.08
N PHE A 829 7.17 10.29 25.66
CA PHE A 829 6.00 11.08 26.07
C PHE A 829 6.37 12.20 27.07
N HIS A 830 7.38 11.96 27.93
CA HIS A 830 7.92 12.98 28.84
C HIS A 830 8.45 14.24 28.13
N MET A 831 8.90 14.12 26.86
CA MET A 831 9.37 15.26 26.08
C MET A 831 8.21 16.18 25.70
N ILE A 832 7.06 15.60 25.37
CA ILE A 832 5.84 16.35 25.06
C ILE A 832 5.35 17.06 26.33
N THR A 833 5.23 16.34 27.45
CA THR A 833 4.65 16.90 28.68
C THR A 833 5.54 17.95 29.36
N HIS A 834 6.83 17.67 29.56
CA HIS A 834 7.70 18.55 30.36
C HIS A 834 8.44 19.62 29.55
N PHE A 835 8.78 19.37 28.29
CA PHE A 835 9.51 20.33 27.45
C PHE A 835 8.60 21.05 26.45
N TYR A 836 7.86 20.32 25.63
CA TYR A 836 7.11 20.92 24.51
C TYR A 836 5.90 21.73 25.01
N MET A 837 5.04 21.14 25.85
CA MET A 837 3.88 21.86 26.40
C MET A 837 4.30 23.03 27.29
N ARG A 838 5.43 22.92 28.01
CA ARG A 838 5.99 24.03 28.80
C ARG A 838 6.51 25.17 27.91
N ALA A 839 7.27 24.86 26.85
CA ALA A 839 7.75 25.86 25.91
C ALA A 839 6.60 26.57 25.19
N ILE A 840 5.58 25.82 24.77
CA ILE A 840 4.35 26.36 24.16
C ILE A 840 3.59 27.24 25.17
N SER A 841 3.37 26.78 26.41
CA SER A 841 2.66 27.55 27.45
C SER A 841 3.37 28.87 27.79
N ASN A 842 4.70 28.85 27.87
CA ASN A 842 5.51 30.06 28.03
C ASN A 842 5.34 31.02 26.84
N ALA A 843 5.42 30.52 25.61
CA ALA A 843 5.29 31.33 24.39
C ALA A 843 3.87 31.95 24.26
N LEU A 844 2.82 31.17 24.52
CA LEU A 844 1.42 31.64 24.57
C LEU A 844 1.21 32.74 25.62
N SER A 845 1.92 32.66 26.75
CA SER A 845 1.89 33.66 27.82
C SER A 845 2.64 34.95 27.48
N SER A 846 3.65 34.87 26.59
CA SER A 846 4.42 36.03 26.12
C SER A 846 3.81 36.79 24.94
N LEU A 847 2.68 36.31 24.38
CA LEU A 847 1.95 37.03 23.34
C LEU A 847 1.32 38.32 23.91
N GLU A 848 1.54 39.46 23.24
CA GLU A 848 0.94 40.77 23.56
C GLU A 848 -0.58 40.66 23.74
N ARG A 849 -1.23 39.93 22.82
CA ARG A 849 -2.62 39.46 22.97
C ARG A 849 -2.62 38.05 23.56
N LYS A 850 -2.59 37.99 24.90
CA LYS A 850 -2.65 36.75 25.71
C LYS A 850 -3.65 35.75 25.13
N CYS A 851 -3.17 34.55 24.80
CA CYS A 851 -4.01 33.50 24.23
C CYS A 851 -4.55 32.61 25.35
N ALA A 852 -5.75 32.90 25.85
CA ALA A 852 -6.41 32.14 26.92
C ALA A 852 -7.06 30.82 26.43
N ALA A 853 -6.40 30.13 25.49
CA ALA A 853 -6.90 28.90 24.89
C ALA A 853 -6.64 27.69 25.80
N SER A 854 -7.56 26.71 25.80
CA SER A 854 -7.23 25.38 26.33
C SER A 854 -6.30 24.65 25.35
N VAL A 855 -5.45 23.78 25.89
CA VAL A 855 -4.49 22.95 25.16
C VAL A 855 -4.78 21.49 25.45
N THR A 856 -4.95 20.71 24.39
CA THR A 856 -5.16 19.26 24.41
C THR A 856 -4.13 18.62 23.49
N ALA A 857 -3.36 17.63 23.96
CA ALA A 857 -2.23 17.06 23.22
C ALA A 857 -2.27 15.54 23.19
N LEU A 858 -2.38 14.97 21.98
CA LEU A 858 -2.40 13.54 21.73
C LEU A 858 -1.14 13.08 20.99
N ALA A 859 -0.49 12.03 21.48
CA ALA A 859 0.44 11.25 20.66
C ALA A 859 -0.31 10.19 19.85
N VAL A 860 0.08 10.01 18.58
CA VAL A 860 -0.58 9.10 17.63
C VAL A 860 0.44 8.12 17.08
N SER A 861 0.30 6.84 17.46
CA SER A 861 1.22 5.77 17.03
C SER A 861 0.56 4.82 16.04
N ARG A 862 1.25 4.61 14.91
CA ARG A 862 0.98 3.53 13.95
C ARG A 862 1.98 2.38 14.09
N ASP A 863 2.95 2.46 15.01
CA ASP A 863 4.15 1.61 15.06
C ASP A 863 4.23 0.74 16.33
N HIS A 864 3.05 0.36 16.81
CA HIS A 864 2.80 -0.54 17.93
C HIS A 864 2.62 -2.01 17.46
N ASN A 865 2.45 -3.00 18.36
CA ASN A 865 2.40 -4.43 17.98
C ASN A 865 0.99 -5.04 17.97
N GLU A 866 0.05 -4.45 18.69
CA GLU A 866 -1.32 -4.93 18.89
C GLU A 866 -2.10 -5.03 17.56
N ARG A 867 -3.01 -6.01 17.48
CA ARG A 867 -3.99 -6.15 16.40
C ARG A 867 -5.35 -6.50 17.01
N ILE A 868 -6.38 -5.83 16.54
CA ILE A 868 -7.76 -6.03 16.99
C ILE A 868 -8.47 -6.83 15.90
N TYR A 869 -9.05 -7.96 16.28
CA TYR A 869 -9.75 -8.90 15.40
C TYR A 869 -11.24 -8.90 15.74
N GLN A 870 -12.12 -9.22 14.78
CA GLN A 870 -13.51 -9.57 15.13
C GLN A 870 -13.51 -10.83 16.00
N ALA A 871 -14.32 -10.86 17.06
CA ALA A 871 -14.44 -12.05 17.92
C ALA A 871 -14.95 -13.28 17.14
N ASN A 872 -15.82 -13.06 16.16
CA ASN A 872 -16.28 -14.05 15.19
C ASN A 872 -15.84 -13.63 13.79
N ILE A 873 -14.62 -14.01 13.38
CA ILE A 873 -14.12 -13.72 12.03
C ILE A 873 -14.96 -14.49 11.00
N THR A 874 -15.54 -13.79 10.02
CA THR A 874 -16.35 -14.40 8.96
C THR A 874 -15.95 -13.93 7.55
N GLY A 875 -16.35 -14.67 6.53
CA GLY A 875 -16.06 -14.36 5.13
C GLY A 875 -14.64 -14.71 4.68
N GLU A 876 -14.36 -14.46 3.40
CA GLU A 876 -13.14 -14.94 2.70
C GLU A 876 -12.21 -13.79 2.29
N ARG A 877 -12.63 -12.54 2.47
CA ARG A 877 -11.90 -11.33 2.04
C ARG A 877 -11.46 -10.52 3.26
N ALA A 878 -10.40 -9.74 3.10
CA ALA A 878 -9.91 -8.85 4.14
C ALA A 878 -10.97 -7.86 4.65
N VAL A 879 -11.88 -7.40 3.77
CA VAL A 879 -12.99 -6.51 4.17
C VAL A 879 -14.07 -7.21 5.00
N ASP A 880 -14.21 -8.54 4.87
CA ASP A 880 -15.19 -9.31 5.65
C ASP A 880 -14.61 -9.63 7.04
N GLN A 881 -13.30 -9.89 7.11
CA GLN A 881 -12.61 -10.40 8.29
C GLN A 881 -12.04 -9.32 9.24
N ASN A 882 -11.80 -8.10 8.78
CA ASN A 882 -11.27 -7.00 9.61
C ASN A 882 -12.37 -6.35 10.46
N ILE A 883 -12.01 -5.72 11.58
CA ILE A 883 -12.97 -4.87 12.32
C ILE A 883 -13.50 -3.72 11.45
N PRO A 884 -14.77 -3.30 11.62
CA PRO A 884 -15.35 -2.25 10.80
C PRO A 884 -14.67 -0.89 11.04
N ALA A 885 -14.86 0.03 10.11
CA ALA A 885 -14.49 1.43 10.31
C ALA A 885 -15.46 2.11 11.30
N GLY A 886 -14.99 3.12 12.03
CA GLY A 886 -15.71 3.74 13.15
C GLY A 886 -15.63 2.95 14.47
N THR A 887 -14.89 1.83 14.49
CA THR A 887 -14.59 1.09 15.74
C THR A 887 -13.63 1.91 16.60
N VAL A 888 -14.01 2.15 17.86
CA VAL A 888 -13.12 2.62 18.92
C VAL A 888 -12.91 1.50 19.95
N VAL A 889 -11.72 1.43 20.56
CA VAL A 889 -11.44 0.67 21.79
C VAL A 889 -10.67 1.57 22.74
N ASP A 890 -11.34 1.96 23.82
CA ASP A 890 -11.01 2.97 24.84
C ASP A 890 -10.69 2.35 26.23
N THR A 891 -10.83 1.04 26.35
CA THR A 891 -10.89 0.29 27.61
C THR A 891 -10.09 -1.02 27.53
N LYS A 892 -9.71 -1.57 28.70
CA LYS A 892 -9.06 -2.88 28.94
C LYS A 892 -7.65 -3.09 28.34
N ILE A 893 -7.41 -2.72 27.09
CA ILE A 893 -6.10 -2.82 26.40
C ILE A 893 -5.39 -1.47 26.25
N VAL A 894 -5.80 -0.50 27.07
CA VAL A 894 -5.28 0.86 27.15
C VAL A 894 -4.38 1.05 28.36
N SER A 895 -3.58 2.12 28.40
CA SER A 895 -2.80 2.47 29.58
C SER A 895 -3.70 2.70 30.82
N PRO A 896 -3.31 2.21 32.01
CA PRO A 896 -4.03 2.47 33.26
C PRO A 896 -3.69 3.82 33.91
N VAL A 897 -2.77 4.59 33.30
CA VAL A 897 -2.26 5.87 33.84
C VAL A 897 -2.52 7.05 32.89
N ILE A 898 -2.81 6.77 31.62
CA ILE A 898 -2.97 7.76 30.54
C ILE A 898 -4.24 7.39 29.79
N ASN A 899 -5.11 8.36 29.50
CA ASN A 899 -6.28 8.10 28.66
C ASN A 899 -5.80 7.78 27.23
N GLU A 900 -6.03 6.55 26.76
CA GLU A 900 -5.67 6.11 25.41
C GLU A 900 -6.88 5.49 24.71
N PHE A 901 -6.92 5.57 23.38
CA PHE A 901 -7.90 4.85 22.57
C PHE A 901 -7.29 4.38 21.25
N TYR A 902 -7.83 3.29 20.71
CA TYR A 902 -7.56 2.82 19.36
C TYR A 902 -8.75 3.16 18.47
N LEU A 903 -8.55 3.87 17.37
CA LEU A 903 -9.62 4.22 16.42
C LEU A 903 -9.33 3.62 15.04
N ASN A 904 -10.21 2.76 14.54
CA ASN A 904 -10.16 2.32 13.14
C ASN A 904 -11.00 3.25 12.25
N ALA A 905 -10.41 4.31 11.72
CA ALA A 905 -11.14 5.25 10.86
C ALA A 905 -11.47 4.73 9.43
N HIS A 906 -10.92 3.58 9.02
CA HIS A 906 -10.85 3.20 7.59
C HIS A 906 -11.07 1.70 7.30
N VAL A 907 -11.42 1.37 6.05
CA VAL A 907 -11.62 -0.02 5.59
C VAL A 907 -10.36 -0.59 4.94
N SER A 908 -9.81 -1.67 5.51
CA SER A 908 -8.63 -2.37 4.98
C SER A 908 -8.99 -3.39 3.89
N LEU A 909 -8.78 -3.00 2.61
CA LEU A 909 -9.06 -3.84 1.44
C LEU A 909 -8.17 -5.10 1.32
N LYS A 910 -7.03 -5.14 2.03
CA LYS A 910 -6.06 -6.24 1.99
C LYS A 910 -5.32 -6.35 3.34
N GLY A 911 -4.99 -7.58 3.74
CA GLY A 911 -4.24 -7.84 4.97
C GLY A 911 -5.08 -7.68 6.24
N THR A 912 -4.40 -7.65 7.38
CA THR A 912 -4.99 -7.37 8.70
C THR A 912 -4.83 -5.89 9.02
N VAL A 913 -5.92 -5.24 9.45
CA VAL A 913 -5.97 -3.81 9.79
C VAL A 913 -5.08 -3.50 11.00
N LYS A 914 -4.59 -2.26 11.06
CA LYS A 914 -3.85 -1.72 12.20
C LYS A 914 -4.40 -0.35 12.55
N SER A 915 -5.24 -0.33 13.57
CA SER A 915 -5.88 0.87 14.13
C SER A 915 -4.81 1.67 14.90
N PRO A 916 -4.55 2.96 14.59
CA PRO A 916 -3.61 3.74 15.36
C PRO A 916 -4.04 3.88 16.82
N LYS A 917 -3.06 3.89 17.74
CA LYS A 917 -3.26 4.26 19.14
C LYS A 917 -3.12 5.77 19.30
N TYR A 918 -4.07 6.39 20.00
CA TYR A 918 -4.08 7.79 20.40
C TYR A 918 -3.87 7.82 21.92
N SER A 919 -2.99 8.69 22.42
CA SER A 919 -2.61 8.75 23.85
C SER A 919 -2.65 10.21 24.31
N LEU A 920 -3.52 10.55 25.26
CA LEU A 920 -3.74 11.92 25.73
C LEU A 920 -2.68 12.30 26.77
N LEU A 921 -1.70 13.11 26.38
CA LEU A 921 -0.52 13.40 27.20
C LEU A 921 -0.63 14.68 28.02
N ALA A 922 -1.43 15.63 27.56
CA ALA A 922 -1.79 16.82 28.32
C ALA A 922 -3.20 17.25 27.91
N ASP A 923 -4.03 17.62 28.88
CA ASP A 923 -5.27 18.35 28.62
C ASP A 923 -5.56 19.31 29.77
N ASN A 924 -5.96 20.53 29.44
CA ASN A 924 -6.60 21.46 30.37
C ASN A 924 -7.97 21.96 29.85
N SER A 925 -8.52 21.28 28.84
CA SER A 925 -9.90 21.44 28.40
C SER A 925 -10.89 20.81 29.38
N THR A 926 -12.18 20.98 29.09
CA THR A 926 -13.30 20.28 29.74
C THR A 926 -14.01 19.34 28.77
N MET A 927 -13.32 18.84 27.75
CA MET A 927 -13.86 17.90 26.76
C MET A 927 -13.93 16.48 27.33
N SER A 928 -14.97 15.72 26.93
CA SER A 928 -15.02 14.28 27.17
C SER A 928 -14.27 13.50 26.09
N MET A 929 -13.87 12.25 26.41
CA MET A 929 -13.23 11.37 25.43
C MET A 929 -14.12 11.14 24.19
N ASP A 930 -15.43 11.01 24.35
CA ASP A 930 -16.41 10.96 23.25
C ASP A 930 -16.25 12.11 22.24
N ILE A 931 -16.00 13.33 22.71
CA ILE A 931 -15.80 14.52 21.86
C ILE A 931 -14.47 14.40 21.11
N ILE A 932 -13.41 14.03 21.83
CA ILE A 932 -12.05 13.87 21.30
C ILE A 932 -12.03 12.78 20.22
N GLU A 933 -12.65 11.64 20.48
CA GLU A 933 -12.80 10.53 19.53
C GLU A 933 -13.65 10.92 18.31
N GLY A 934 -14.78 11.60 18.55
CA GLY A 934 -15.70 12.04 17.51
C GLY A 934 -15.05 13.02 16.52
N PHE A 935 -14.37 14.07 17.00
CA PHE A 935 -13.63 14.95 16.08
C PHE A 935 -12.40 14.27 15.47
N THR A 936 -11.70 13.38 16.20
CA THR A 936 -10.57 12.62 15.64
C THR A 936 -11.01 11.72 14.49
N TYR A 937 -12.18 11.09 14.59
CA TYR A 937 -12.79 10.32 13.50
C TYR A 937 -13.21 11.22 12.34
N GLY A 938 -13.88 12.34 12.61
CA GLY A 938 -14.25 13.32 11.57
C GLY A 938 -13.04 13.85 10.77
N LEU A 939 -11.96 14.22 11.45
CA LEU A 939 -10.72 14.68 10.80
C LEU A 939 -10.08 13.62 9.87
N CYS A 940 -10.43 12.33 9.99
CA CYS A 940 -9.97 11.28 9.08
C CYS A 940 -10.72 11.25 7.72
N PHE A 941 -11.80 12.02 7.58
CA PHE A 941 -12.54 12.20 6.33
C PHE A 941 -12.06 13.41 5.51
N LEU A 942 -11.43 14.40 6.14
CA LEU A 942 -10.97 15.66 5.51
C LEU A 942 -9.68 15.49 4.68
N HIS A 943 -9.62 14.42 3.88
CA HIS A 943 -8.54 14.13 2.96
C HIS A 943 -8.97 14.45 1.52
N GLU A 944 -9.07 15.75 1.24
CA GLU A 944 -9.76 16.36 0.09
C GLU A 944 -9.33 15.90 -1.32
N ILE A 945 -8.28 15.10 -1.45
CA ILE A 945 -7.78 14.59 -2.73
C ILE A 945 -8.29 13.16 -3.06
N SER A 946 -9.22 12.60 -2.27
CA SER A 946 -9.87 11.31 -2.54
C SER A 946 -11.23 11.17 -1.84
N SER A 947 -12.18 10.50 -2.50
CA SER A 947 -13.49 10.11 -1.96
C SER A 947 -13.44 8.90 -0.99
N SER A 948 -12.47 8.89 -0.07
CA SER A 948 -12.26 7.81 0.90
C SER A 948 -11.48 8.27 2.13
N THR A 949 -11.84 7.75 3.31
CA THR A 949 -11.12 8.03 4.58
C THR A 949 -9.65 7.66 4.54
N VAL A 950 -8.87 8.37 5.32
CA VAL A 950 -7.51 7.98 5.73
C VAL A 950 -7.52 7.40 7.15
N SER A 951 -6.41 6.77 7.57
CA SER A 951 -6.33 6.13 8.89
C SER A 951 -5.96 7.06 10.05
N VAL A 952 -5.61 8.33 9.77
CA VAL A 952 -5.18 9.33 10.75
C VAL A 952 -5.74 10.72 10.38
N PRO A 953 -5.91 11.65 11.35
CA PRO A 953 -6.43 13.00 11.11
C PRO A 953 -5.72 13.75 9.97
N ALA A 954 -6.49 14.49 9.17
CA ALA A 954 -6.01 15.40 8.12
C ALA A 954 -4.82 16.29 8.53
N PRO A 955 -4.82 17.03 9.66
CA PRO A 955 -3.67 17.86 10.06
C PRO A 955 -2.38 17.03 10.23
N LEU A 956 -2.50 15.81 10.79
CA LEU A 956 -1.38 14.90 11.00
C LEU A 956 -0.89 14.27 9.69
N LEU A 957 -1.79 14.00 8.75
CA LEU A 957 -1.45 13.51 7.41
C LEU A 957 -0.73 14.59 6.57
N VAL A 958 -1.14 15.85 6.70
CA VAL A 958 -0.45 17.00 6.10
C VAL A 958 0.95 17.15 6.71
N ALA A 959 1.08 17.08 8.05
CA ALA A 959 2.38 17.12 8.73
C ALA A 959 3.34 16.01 8.25
N ASP A 960 2.86 14.75 8.17
CA ASP A 960 3.61 13.59 7.68
C ASP A 960 4.08 13.78 6.22
N ARG A 961 3.26 14.42 5.38
CA ARG A 961 3.60 14.80 4.00
C ARG A 961 4.68 15.89 3.95
N CYS A 962 4.54 16.95 4.75
CA CYS A 962 5.51 18.04 4.81
C CYS A 962 6.88 17.57 5.32
N ALA A 963 6.92 16.75 6.37
CA ALA A 963 8.16 16.19 6.91
C ALA A 963 8.93 15.36 5.87
N LYS A 964 8.22 14.46 5.16
CA LYS A 964 8.79 13.66 4.06
C LYS A 964 9.24 14.52 2.88
N ARG A 965 8.49 15.58 2.55
CA ARG A 965 8.85 16.54 1.49
C ARG A 965 10.15 17.28 1.82
N GLY A 966 10.29 17.84 3.02
CA GLY A 966 11.51 18.53 3.43
C GLY A 966 12.72 17.60 3.42
N HIS A 967 12.57 16.35 3.88
CA HIS A 967 13.62 15.35 3.81
C HIS A 967 14.07 15.06 2.36
N ASN A 968 13.12 14.90 1.43
CA ASN A 968 13.43 14.71 0.02
C ASN A 968 14.08 15.95 -0.62
N ILE A 969 13.67 17.16 -0.25
CA ILE A 969 14.26 18.43 -0.72
C ILE A 969 15.72 18.57 -0.22
N TYR A 970 15.99 18.23 1.04
CA TYR A 970 17.35 18.19 1.58
C TYR A 970 18.23 17.19 0.83
N LEU A 971 17.74 15.96 0.61
CA LEU A 971 18.45 14.94 -0.18
C LEU A 971 18.64 15.34 -1.65
N ALA A 972 17.69 16.07 -2.26
CA ALA A 972 17.84 16.61 -3.61
C ALA A 972 18.93 17.68 -3.66
N ASN A 973 18.96 18.58 -2.68
CA ASN A 973 20.00 19.60 -2.58
C ASN A 973 21.39 18.98 -2.37
N MET A 974 21.55 18.01 -1.45
CA MET A 974 22.84 17.31 -1.26
C MET A 974 23.37 16.67 -2.56
N LYS A 975 22.50 16.08 -3.37
CA LYS A 975 22.86 15.43 -4.65
C LYS A 975 23.16 16.40 -5.80
N ARG A 976 22.76 17.68 -5.68
CA ARG A 976 22.76 18.65 -6.78
C ARG A 976 23.46 19.98 -6.47
N GLN A 977 23.87 20.19 -5.22
CA GLN A 977 24.59 21.35 -4.70
C GLN A 977 23.99 22.70 -5.14
N GLN A 978 22.65 22.81 -5.20
CA GLN A 978 21.97 24.02 -5.66
C GLN A 978 22.05 25.17 -4.65
N PHE A 979 22.08 24.84 -3.35
CA PHE A 979 22.26 25.77 -2.25
C PHE A 979 23.36 25.28 -1.30
N VAL A 980 24.28 26.16 -0.93
CA VAL A 980 25.27 25.90 0.12
C VAL A 980 24.59 25.93 1.48
N VAL A 981 24.64 24.81 2.20
CA VAL A 981 24.00 24.59 3.52
C VAL A 981 25.04 23.95 4.43
N ASN A 982 25.60 24.74 5.34
CA ASN A 982 26.67 24.33 6.24
C ASN A 982 26.13 23.93 7.62
N ASN A 983 25.09 24.63 8.08
CA ASN A 983 24.45 24.46 9.39
C ASN A 983 22.91 24.40 9.25
N ILE A 984 22.21 24.21 10.37
CA ILE A 984 20.74 24.06 10.36
C ILE A 984 19.97 25.37 10.15
N ASN A 985 20.55 26.51 10.50
CA ASN A 985 19.99 27.82 10.19
C ASN A 985 20.10 28.12 8.69
N ASP A 986 21.19 27.73 8.01
CA ASP A 986 21.27 27.77 6.54
C ASP A 986 20.18 26.92 5.89
N ALA A 987 19.94 25.71 6.42
CA ALA A 987 18.88 24.82 5.93
C ALA A 987 17.49 25.45 6.13
N ASN A 988 17.25 26.01 7.32
CA ASN A 988 16.04 26.74 7.66
C ASN A 988 15.89 28.06 6.91
N GLN A 989 16.95 28.69 6.39
CA GLN A 989 16.82 29.91 5.56
C GLN A 989 16.62 29.60 4.07
N LYS A 990 17.27 28.56 3.55
CA LYS A 990 17.41 28.32 2.10
C LYS A 990 16.55 27.17 1.56
N LEU A 991 16.15 26.23 2.43
CA LEU A 991 15.40 25.01 2.07
C LEU A 991 14.04 24.88 2.78
N VAL A 992 13.61 25.91 3.52
CA VAL A 992 12.25 26.11 4.05
C VAL A 992 11.61 27.26 3.27
N ASN A 993 10.28 27.26 3.21
CA ASN A 993 9.50 28.18 2.41
C ASN A 993 9.15 29.48 3.17
N TYR A 994 9.56 30.64 2.64
CA TYR A 994 9.23 31.97 3.19
C TYR A 994 8.50 32.90 2.22
N GLY A 995 8.48 32.57 0.93
CA GLY A 995 7.85 33.41 -0.09
C GLY A 995 6.33 33.22 -0.17
N ASN A 996 5.75 33.71 -1.27
CA ASN A 996 4.29 33.70 -1.49
C ASN A 996 3.64 32.31 -1.35
N LEU A 997 4.38 31.22 -1.56
CA LEU A 997 3.85 29.87 -1.35
C LEU A 997 3.47 29.59 0.13
N LYS A 998 3.94 30.36 1.13
CA LYS A 998 3.47 30.25 2.54
C LYS A 998 1.95 30.43 2.70
N LYS A 999 1.31 31.13 1.75
CA LYS A 999 -0.14 31.36 1.70
C LYS A 999 -0.89 30.30 0.86
N VAL A 1000 -0.18 29.38 0.22
CA VAL A 1000 -0.75 28.35 -0.66
C VAL A 1000 -0.99 27.07 0.13
N ARG A 1001 -2.09 26.39 -0.20
CA ARG A 1001 -2.51 25.16 0.47
C ARG A 1001 -1.62 23.97 0.06
N PHE A 1002 -0.69 23.61 0.93
CA PHE A 1002 0.24 22.51 0.68
C PHE A 1002 -0.33 21.15 1.07
N ASN A 1003 -0.80 20.42 0.06
CA ASN A 1003 -0.97 18.97 0.13
C ASN A 1003 -0.06 18.32 -0.92
N ALA A 1004 0.83 17.41 -0.51
CA ALA A 1004 1.90 16.89 -1.38
C ALA A 1004 1.35 16.15 -2.63
#